data_AF-A0A2S8G8K5-F1
#
_entry.id   AF-A0A2S8G8K5-F1
#
_cell.length_a   1.000
_cell.length_b   1.000
_cell.length_c   1.000
_cell.angle_alpha   90.00
_cell.angle_beta   90.00
_cell.angle_gamma   90.00
#
_symmetry.space_group_name_H-M   'P 1'
#
loop_
_entity.id
_entity.type
_entity.pdbx_description
1 polymer ?
#
loop_
_entity_poly.entity_id
_entity_poly.type
_entity_poly.pdbx_seq_one_letter_code
_entity_poly.pdbx_strand_id
1 'polypeptide(L)'
;MDHLLFAASEGPSLLQYLGGIWAFMQGIIGLGIVIFVHELGHFLVAKACGVRCDKFYVGFDVPITLGPWTISALWKKKWGETEYGIGTIPLGGYVKMLGQDDNPNNAEDESASTMIETVDDQGNKQEVVNPRSYTAKSVPQRMAIISAGVVFNLIFGVIFAAIAYTMGVPYIPAQVSWLQPGSPAWEVGLNPGDEIVGLNSEGKVRKDLRFDKDMTLRIIMNGDDKAMPFVVKRADGQQEVIDIVPKNTYKDAQRPTIGVAPMYTTKMVVAPKLMNMVFGSDVADKLKPGDNLTGINGQPIANFLDYQKYVANHPYDALKLKLERKIDKESDTTEEVEVEIPTVPYRETGLIMEISPILAIRSGSPAEKAGLKVGDKLVSLNGEALGDGYTLPSRETKWAGQTIEVVIERDGKQETKSIETVVPEGFSSEYMPGYEIGLQTLGLTFDLTTTIAEVLPESSAAKAGLAAGDEILIVGFQGTTDAAKEVNDEMKIGAKDVKVKTDEIAWQAVQWTLQVAHPDTEMVLTVKKKDSGTPENVSVSSAPSKTDMLQSRYLRFDVEEKIQYASGLGDALYLGVREVGEGMNQVIVVLRKIFSGEMQISGLGGPGTILYVATAESSRGVSRLLIFLTLISANLAVVNFLPIPVLDGGHMMFLLYEGIRGKAMNEKWMIRLTYLGLAMVLTLMVTVIFLDINRFFPWG
;
A
#
# COMPACT_ATOMS: atom_id res chain seq x y z
N MET A 1 -2.04 -2.31 4.15
CA MET A 1 -1.72 -1.23 5.11
C MET A 1 -1.77 -1.82 6.52
N ASP A 2 -1.27 -3.07 6.69
CA ASP A 2 -1.68 -3.95 7.81
C ASP A 2 -0.49 -4.57 8.55
N HIS A 3 0.74 -4.17 8.22
CA HIS A 3 1.95 -4.72 8.84
C HIS A 3 2.33 -4.07 10.18
N LEU A 4 1.64 -3.00 10.61
CA LEU A 4 2.06 -2.17 11.74
C LEU A 4 1.14 -2.23 12.98
N LEU A 5 -0.01 -2.88 12.92
CA LEU A 5 -0.98 -2.86 14.03
C LEU A 5 -0.70 -3.87 15.16
N PHE A 6 0.32 -4.73 15.04
CA PHE A 6 0.57 -5.80 16.02
C PHE A 6 2.03 -5.90 16.49
N ALA A 7 2.70 -4.76 16.72
CA ALA A 7 4.06 -4.74 17.27
C ALA A 7 4.06 -4.57 18.81
N ALA A 8 4.60 -5.61 19.49
CA ALA A 8 5.17 -5.68 20.85
C ALA A 8 4.34 -5.25 22.07
N SER A 9 4.24 -6.14 23.06
CA SER A 9 3.64 -5.93 24.39
C SER A 9 4.61 -5.35 25.44
N GLU A 10 5.87 -5.09 25.08
CA GLU A 10 6.84 -4.45 25.97
C GLU A 10 7.04 -2.99 25.54
N GLY A 11 6.96 -2.07 26.51
CA GLY A 11 7.23 -0.66 26.28
C GLY A 11 8.61 -0.47 25.61
N PRO A 12 8.76 0.48 24.68
CA PRO A 12 10.01 0.64 23.95
C PRO A 12 11.19 0.83 24.92
N SER A 13 12.31 0.15 24.67
CA SER A 13 13.54 0.42 25.43
C SER A 13 14.01 1.86 25.21
N LEU A 14 14.81 2.41 26.12
CA LEU A 14 15.42 3.75 25.94
C LEU A 14 16.16 3.86 24.60
N LEU A 15 16.84 2.79 24.18
CA LEU A 15 17.54 2.74 22.89
C LEU A 15 16.56 2.82 21.70
N GLN A 16 15.41 2.15 21.77
CA GLN A 16 14.36 2.23 20.75
C GLN A 16 13.73 3.63 20.71
N TYR A 17 13.53 4.27 21.87
CA TYR A 17 13.08 5.67 21.93
C TYR A 17 14.09 6.61 21.28
N LEU A 18 15.39 6.48 21.61
CA LEU A 18 16.44 7.30 21.01
C LEU A 18 16.57 7.06 19.50
N GLY A 19 16.45 5.80 19.05
CA GLY A 19 16.43 5.44 17.63
C GLY A 19 15.23 6.04 16.90
N GLY A 20 14.04 6.01 17.49
CA GLY A 20 12.83 6.64 16.95
C GLY A 20 12.96 8.16 16.84
N ILE A 21 13.50 8.81 17.88
CA ILE A 21 13.79 10.26 17.86
C ILE A 21 14.80 10.59 16.76
N TRP A 22 15.85 9.78 16.61
CA TRP A 22 16.84 9.98 15.57
C TRP A 22 16.24 9.86 14.16
N ALA A 23 15.46 8.81 13.90
CA ALA A 23 14.75 8.63 12.63
C ALA A 23 13.81 9.79 12.31
N PHE A 24 13.11 10.31 13.33
CA PHE A 24 12.24 11.47 13.20
C PHE A 24 13.04 12.74 12.85
N MET A 25 14.17 12.97 13.52
CA MET A 25 15.08 14.09 13.22
C MET A 25 15.63 13.99 11.80
N GLN A 26 16.04 12.80 11.36
CA GLN A 26 16.48 12.55 9.98
C GLN A 26 15.37 12.86 8.97
N GLY A 27 14.12 12.50 9.26
CA GLY A 27 12.95 12.85 8.43
C GLY A 27 12.76 14.37 8.29
N ILE A 28 12.82 15.11 9.40
CA ILE A 28 12.74 16.59 9.39
C ILE A 28 13.90 17.20 8.59
N ILE A 29 15.12 16.74 8.84
CA ILE A 29 16.32 17.22 8.14
C ILE A 29 16.19 16.95 6.64
N GLY A 30 15.77 15.74 6.25
CA GLY A 30 15.58 15.35 4.86
C GLY A 30 14.57 16.25 4.14
N LEU A 31 13.39 16.46 4.73
CA LEU A 31 12.37 17.36 4.19
C LEU A 31 12.87 18.81 4.10
N GLY A 32 13.59 19.28 5.13
CA GLY A 32 14.22 20.60 5.15
C GLY A 32 15.26 20.77 4.04
N ILE A 33 16.03 19.73 3.72
CA ILE A 33 16.99 19.73 2.60
C ILE A 33 16.27 19.88 1.27
N VAL A 34 15.17 19.16 1.05
CA VAL A 34 14.41 19.26 -0.21
C VAL A 34 13.87 20.67 -0.42
N ILE A 35 13.29 21.27 0.62
CA ILE A 35 12.84 22.67 0.59
C ILE A 35 14.02 23.61 0.35
N PHE A 36 15.12 23.45 1.09
CA PHE A 36 16.31 24.28 0.93
C PHE A 36 16.84 24.27 -0.50
N VAL A 37 16.91 23.10 -1.14
CA VAL A 37 17.39 22.97 -2.51
C VAL A 37 16.47 23.69 -3.51
N HIS A 38 15.16 23.63 -3.29
CA HIS A 38 14.19 24.37 -4.09
C HIS A 38 14.45 25.88 -4.02
N GLU A 39 14.50 26.43 -2.82
CA GLU A 39 14.77 27.86 -2.59
C GLU A 39 16.16 28.25 -3.11
N LEU A 40 17.15 27.37 -2.95
CA LEU A 40 18.50 27.58 -3.45
C LEU A 40 18.52 27.77 -4.97
N GLY A 41 17.69 27.03 -5.71
CA GLY A 41 17.54 27.20 -7.16
C GLY A 41 17.14 28.62 -7.54
N HIS A 42 16.04 29.11 -6.96
CA HIS A 42 15.57 30.48 -7.17
C HIS A 42 16.65 31.51 -6.79
N PHE A 43 17.25 31.34 -5.61
CA PHE A 43 18.26 32.26 -5.08
C PHE A 43 19.51 32.36 -5.97
N LEU A 44 20.07 31.23 -6.38
CA LEU A 44 21.30 31.20 -7.19
C LEU A 44 21.08 31.83 -8.57
N VAL A 45 19.95 31.52 -9.22
CA VAL A 45 19.64 32.06 -10.54
C VAL A 45 19.26 33.55 -10.45
N ALA A 46 18.56 33.97 -9.40
CA ALA A 46 18.26 35.39 -9.14
C ALA A 46 19.55 36.22 -8.98
N LYS A 47 20.49 35.74 -8.14
CA LYS A 47 21.80 36.38 -7.96
C LYS A 47 22.61 36.40 -9.26
N ALA A 48 22.59 35.31 -10.03
CA ALA A 48 23.26 35.24 -11.34
C ALA A 48 22.66 36.24 -12.36
N CYS A 49 21.35 36.51 -12.28
CA CYS A 49 20.67 37.54 -13.08
C CYS A 49 20.84 38.97 -12.52
N GLY A 50 21.61 39.14 -11.44
CA GLY A 50 21.83 40.42 -10.77
C GLY A 50 20.61 40.97 -10.05
N VAL A 51 19.68 40.10 -9.61
CA VAL A 51 18.57 40.45 -8.73
C VAL A 51 19.06 40.50 -7.28
N ARG A 52 18.62 41.50 -6.53
CA ARG A 52 18.90 41.59 -5.09
C ARG A 52 17.94 40.68 -4.33
N CYS A 53 18.49 39.82 -3.47
CA CYS A 53 17.72 38.97 -2.55
C CYS A 53 17.94 39.45 -1.13
N ASP A 54 16.88 39.84 -0.44
CA ASP A 54 16.93 40.39 0.92
C ASP A 54 16.89 39.29 1.98
N LYS A 55 16.17 38.19 1.73
CA LYS A 55 16.07 37.05 2.65
C LYS A 55 16.20 35.71 1.92
N PHE A 56 16.81 34.75 2.60
CA PHE A 56 16.84 33.33 2.24
C PHE A 56 16.53 32.50 3.48
N TYR A 57 15.35 31.88 3.52
CA TYR A 57 14.86 31.18 4.71
C TYR A 57 14.41 29.76 4.40
N VAL A 58 14.79 28.83 5.27
CA VAL A 58 14.23 27.47 5.33
C VAL A 58 13.27 27.44 6.51
N GLY A 59 12.00 27.16 6.27
CA GLY A 59 10.90 27.38 7.22
C GLY A 59 10.38 28.82 7.19
N PHE A 60 9.12 29.02 7.57
CA PHE A 60 8.53 30.35 7.69
C PHE A 60 8.92 31.05 9.00
N ASP A 61 9.27 32.33 8.94
CA ASP A 61 9.65 33.18 10.08
C ASP A 61 8.44 33.81 10.79
N VAL A 62 7.44 32.99 11.10
CA VAL A 62 6.23 33.44 11.81
C VAL A 62 6.55 33.68 13.28
N PRO A 63 6.30 34.88 13.83
CA PRO A 63 6.56 35.15 15.24
C PRO A 63 5.63 34.32 16.14
N ILE A 64 6.22 33.43 16.94
CA ILE A 64 5.51 32.65 17.96
C ILE A 64 5.76 33.31 19.31
N THR A 65 4.68 33.73 19.96
CA THR A 65 4.71 34.34 21.29
C THR A 65 4.41 33.28 22.34
N LEU A 66 5.40 32.92 23.14
CA LEU A 66 5.29 32.01 24.29
C LEU A 66 5.57 32.82 25.57
N GLY A 67 4.50 33.32 26.20
CA GLY A 67 4.62 34.22 27.35
C GLY A 67 5.28 35.56 26.97
N PRO A 68 6.30 36.05 27.70
CA PRO A 68 6.96 37.32 27.40
C PRO A 68 7.98 37.25 26.24
N TRP A 69 8.21 36.06 25.66
CA TRP A 69 9.21 35.84 24.63
C TRP A 69 8.54 35.71 23.26
N THR A 70 8.99 36.52 22.29
CA THR A 70 8.61 36.38 20.88
C THR A 70 9.80 35.82 20.10
N ILE A 71 9.67 34.59 19.62
CA ILE A 71 10.68 33.96 18.77
C ILE A 71 10.21 34.10 17.32
N SER A 72 10.96 34.86 16.51
CA SER A 72 10.65 35.09 15.09
C SER A 72 11.42 34.17 14.14
N ALA A 73 12.54 33.61 14.59
CA ALA A 73 13.33 32.62 13.86
C ALA A 73 14.12 31.78 14.85
N LEU A 74 14.36 30.50 14.53
CA LEU A 74 15.24 29.62 15.32
C LEU A 74 16.71 30.06 15.19
N TRP A 75 17.07 30.58 14.02
CA TRP A 75 18.39 31.14 13.76
C TRP A 75 18.33 32.16 12.63
N LYS A 76 19.13 33.23 12.69
CA LYS A 76 19.31 34.18 11.58
C LYS A 76 20.69 34.81 11.58
N LYS A 77 21.24 35.07 10.39
CA LYS A 77 22.50 35.78 10.19
C LYS A 77 22.47 36.57 8.89
N LYS A 78 22.81 37.85 8.96
CA LYS A 78 23.00 38.68 7.77
C LYS A 78 24.41 38.50 7.22
N TRP A 79 24.53 38.15 5.95
CA TRP A 79 25.80 38.12 5.25
C TRP A 79 25.68 38.87 3.91
N GLY A 80 26.44 39.97 3.81
CA GLY A 80 26.30 40.92 2.71
C GLY A 80 24.95 41.63 2.78
N GLU A 81 24.21 41.59 1.67
CA GLU A 81 22.87 42.18 1.56
C GLU A 81 21.73 41.21 1.91
N THR A 82 22.02 39.92 2.10
CA THR A 82 21.02 38.86 2.31
C THR A 82 21.00 38.40 3.77
N GLU A 83 19.81 38.30 4.36
CA GLU A 83 19.57 37.65 5.65
C GLU A 83 19.27 36.17 5.44
N TYR A 84 20.08 35.29 6.03
CA TYR A 84 19.88 33.85 6.01
C TYR A 84 19.25 33.41 7.33
N GLY A 85 18.24 32.55 7.30
CA GLY A 85 17.60 32.11 8.54
C GLY A 85 16.91 30.76 8.47
N ILE A 86 16.62 30.24 9.65
CA ILE A 86 15.78 29.06 9.88
C ILE A 86 14.51 29.55 10.59
N GLY A 87 13.38 29.39 9.92
CA GLY A 87 12.06 29.79 10.41
C GLY A 87 11.62 29.00 11.64
N THR A 88 10.58 29.50 12.32
CA THR A 88 9.95 28.85 13.47
C THR A 88 9.03 27.70 13.05
N ILE A 89 8.47 27.76 11.84
CA ILE A 89 7.61 26.72 11.27
C ILE A 89 8.40 25.99 10.18
N PRO A 90 8.67 24.67 10.32
CA PRO A 90 9.50 23.90 9.37
C PRO A 90 8.75 23.50 8.08
N LEU A 91 7.57 24.07 7.83
CA LEU A 91 6.74 23.78 6.65
C LEU A 91 7.00 24.84 5.59
N GLY A 92 7.82 24.55 4.56
CA GLY A 92 8.11 25.48 3.46
C GLY A 92 9.39 26.29 3.66
N GLY A 93 9.64 27.24 2.76
CA GLY A 93 10.79 28.14 2.73
C GLY A 93 10.48 29.30 1.80
N TYR A 94 11.34 30.32 1.76
CA TYR A 94 11.17 31.40 0.79
C TYR A 94 12.47 32.16 0.51
N VAL A 95 12.54 32.73 -0.70
CA VAL A 95 13.55 33.72 -1.09
C VAL A 95 12.86 35.06 -1.35
N LYS A 96 13.10 36.05 -0.48
CA LYS A 96 12.58 37.40 -0.71
C LYS A 96 13.47 38.13 -1.71
N MET A 97 12.95 38.33 -2.92
CA MET A 97 13.63 39.09 -3.97
C MET A 97 13.09 40.52 -4.01
N LEU A 98 13.95 41.47 -4.39
CA LEU A 98 13.54 42.86 -4.56
C LEU A 98 12.56 42.96 -5.72
N GLY A 99 11.30 43.36 -5.47
CA GLY A 99 10.27 43.48 -6.50
C GLY A 99 9.60 42.17 -6.89
N GLN A 100 9.60 41.18 -6.00
CA GLN A 100 8.73 40.01 -6.03
C GLN A 100 8.26 39.68 -4.59
N ASP A 101 7.04 40.10 -4.22
CA ASP A 101 6.33 39.71 -3.00
C ASP A 101 5.03 38.99 -3.38
N ASP A 102 4.87 37.76 -2.88
CA ASP A 102 3.71 36.93 -3.17
C ASP A 102 2.48 37.35 -2.34
N ASN A 103 2.63 38.32 -1.42
CA ASN A 103 1.53 38.88 -0.66
C ASN A 103 0.90 40.09 -1.40
N PRO A 104 -0.30 39.94 -1.99
CA PRO A 104 -0.96 41.02 -2.73
C PRO A 104 -1.30 42.25 -1.88
N ASN A 105 -1.32 42.13 -0.54
CA ASN A 105 -1.55 43.27 0.35
C ASN A 105 -0.34 44.22 0.45
N ASN A 106 0.85 43.76 0.04
CA ASN A 106 2.09 44.54 0.11
C ASN A 106 2.50 45.14 -1.25
N ALA A 107 1.69 45.00 -2.30
CA ALA A 107 2.05 45.36 -3.67
C ALA A 107 2.39 46.86 -3.85
N GLU A 108 1.72 47.75 -3.12
CA GLU A 108 1.99 49.20 -3.15
C GLU A 108 3.33 49.55 -2.46
N ASP A 109 3.56 49.00 -1.27
CA ASP A 109 4.82 49.15 -0.51
C ASP A 109 6.01 48.56 -1.29
N GLU A 110 5.77 47.47 -2.00
CA GLU A 110 6.78 46.83 -2.81
C GLU A 110 7.13 47.65 -4.06
N SER A 111 6.12 48.14 -4.79
CA SER A 111 6.32 49.01 -5.94
C SER A 111 7.16 50.23 -5.55
N ALA A 112 6.88 50.84 -4.39
CA ALA A 112 7.69 51.91 -3.82
C ALA A 112 9.12 51.47 -3.49
N SER A 113 9.32 50.27 -2.93
CA SER A 113 10.65 49.73 -2.60
C SER A 113 11.52 49.41 -3.81
N THR A 114 10.92 49.25 -4.99
CA THR A 114 11.64 49.01 -6.25
C THR A 114 12.09 50.29 -6.96
N MET A 115 11.60 51.46 -6.57
CA MET A 115 12.01 52.73 -7.19
C MET A 115 13.28 53.26 -6.55
N ILE A 116 14.20 53.75 -7.38
CA ILE A 116 15.39 54.48 -6.94
C ILE A 116 15.45 55.85 -7.61
N GLU A 117 15.84 56.87 -6.85
CA GLU A 117 16.20 58.17 -7.44
C GLU A 117 17.50 58.02 -8.22
N THR A 118 17.46 58.34 -9.50
CA THR A 118 18.63 58.46 -10.39
C THR A 118 18.68 59.86 -10.97
N VAL A 119 19.83 60.24 -11.51
CA VAL A 119 20.02 61.54 -12.15
C VAL A 119 20.21 61.28 -13.64
N ASP A 120 19.38 61.93 -14.48
CA ASP A 120 19.50 61.83 -15.94
C ASP A 120 20.76 62.54 -16.46
N ASP A 121 21.08 62.38 -17.75
CA ASP A 121 22.24 63.02 -18.40
C ASP A 121 22.21 64.57 -18.34
N GLN A 122 21.10 65.16 -17.89
CA GLN A 122 20.88 66.60 -17.77
C GLN A 122 20.85 67.10 -16.32
N GLY A 123 21.07 66.22 -15.33
CA GLY A 123 21.11 66.60 -13.92
C GLY A 123 19.75 66.59 -13.20
N ASN A 124 18.67 66.13 -13.84
CA ASN A 124 17.35 66.04 -13.21
C ASN A 124 17.20 64.74 -12.42
N LYS A 125 16.58 64.82 -11.24
CA LYS A 125 16.18 63.65 -10.48
C LYS A 125 15.02 62.94 -11.18
N GLN A 126 15.18 61.66 -11.46
CA GLN A 126 14.14 60.79 -12.00
C GLN A 126 14.07 59.51 -11.17
N GLU A 127 12.86 59.13 -10.80
CA GLU A 127 12.58 57.81 -10.22
C GLU A 127 12.57 56.76 -11.33
N VAL A 128 13.45 55.78 -11.22
CA VAL A 128 13.51 54.63 -12.14
C VAL A 128 13.41 53.34 -11.35
N VAL A 129 12.90 52.30 -11.99
CA VAL A 129 12.88 50.96 -11.40
C VAL A 129 14.32 50.50 -11.20
N ASN A 130 14.63 50.05 -9.99
CA ASN A 130 15.94 49.54 -9.61
C ASN A 130 16.35 48.42 -10.58
N PRO A 131 17.48 48.53 -11.30
CA PRO A 131 17.92 47.49 -12.23
C PRO A 131 18.19 46.14 -11.55
N ARG A 132 18.32 46.12 -10.22
CA ARG A 132 18.48 44.92 -9.40
C ARG A 132 17.14 44.37 -8.88
N SER A 133 16.00 44.94 -9.28
CA SER A 133 14.69 44.35 -9.01
C SER A 133 14.41 43.21 -9.98
N TYR A 134 13.57 42.28 -9.53
CA TYR A 134 13.05 41.18 -10.34
C TYR A 134 12.21 41.70 -11.51
N THR A 135 11.32 42.66 -11.27
CA THR A 135 10.46 43.28 -12.31
C THR A 135 11.24 43.98 -13.41
N ALA A 136 12.44 44.50 -13.14
CA ALA A 136 13.31 45.13 -14.14
C ALA A 136 13.98 44.13 -15.10
N LYS A 137 13.97 42.83 -14.80
CA LYS A 137 14.61 41.79 -15.64
C LYS A 137 13.74 41.43 -16.84
N SER A 138 14.38 40.93 -17.90
CA SER A 138 13.66 40.44 -19.09
C SER A 138 12.80 39.21 -18.76
N VAL A 139 11.74 38.99 -19.54
CA VAL A 139 10.84 37.83 -19.37
C VAL A 139 11.62 36.50 -19.31
N PRO A 140 12.60 36.20 -20.21
CA PRO A 140 13.37 34.96 -20.11
C PRO A 140 14.19 34.84 -18.82
N GLN A 141 14.75 35.94 -18.30
CA GLN A 141 15.48 35.93 -17.03
C GLN A 141 14.54 35.63 -15.86
N ARG A 142 13.35 36.26 -15.84
CA ARG A 142 12.33 36.00 -14.82
C ARG A 142 11.82 34.56 -14.86
N MET A 143 11.57 34.03 -16.07
CA MET A 143 11.21 32.63 -16.28
C MET A 143 12.31 31.68 -15.79
N ALA A 144 13.58 31.98 -16.08
CA ALA A 144 14.71 31.19 -15.59
C ALA A 144 14.77 31.17 -14.05
N ILE A 145 14.57 32.31 -13.39
CA ILE A 145 14.56 32.42 -11.92
C ILE A 145 13.44 31.57 -11.31
N ILE A 146 12.21 31.66 -11.82
CA ILE A 146 11.08 30.89 -11.27
C ILE A 146 11.22 29.39 -11.58
N SER A 147 11.67 29.02 -12.79
CA SER A 147 11.86 27.58 -13.10
C SER A 147 13.01 26.95 -12.32
N ALA A 148 13.94 27.75 -11.78
CA ALA A 148 15.14 27.24 -11.15
C ALA A 148 14.86 26.37 -9.92
N GLY A 149 13.85 26.69 -9.09
CA GLY A 149 13.50 25.86 -7.94
C GLY A 149 13.03 24.47 -8.34
N VAL A 150 12.17 24.37 -9.36
CA VAL A 150 11.72 23.10 -9.93
C VAL A 150 12.89 22.30 -10.52
N VAL A 151 13.74 22.95 -11.32
CA VAL A 151 14.90 22.32 -11.96
C VAL A 151 15.90 21.80 -10.92
N PHE A 152 16.17 22.56 -9.87
CA PHE A 152 17.08 22.14 -8.79
C PHE A 152 16.53 20.95 -8.02
N ASN A 153 15.23 20.91 -7.72
CA ASN A 153 14.61 19.75 -7.11
C ASN A 153 14.78 18.50 -7.97
N LEU A 154 14.60 18.59 -9.29
CA LEU A 154 14.83 17.45 -10.20
C LEU A 154 16.30 17.00 -10.19
N ILE A 155 17.24 17.94 -10.28
CA ILE A 155 18.68 17.63 -10.25
C ILE A 155 19.08 16.94 -8.94
N PHE A 156 18.67 17.49 -7.80
CA PHE A 156 19.00 16.89 -6.51
C PHE A 156 18.23 15.59 -6.25
N GLY A 157 17.02 15.43 -6.79
CA GLY A 157 16.34 14.14 -6.80
C GLY A 157 17.19 13.06 -7.48
N VAL A 158 17.77 13.36 -8.66
CA VAL A 158 18.70 12.44 -9.33
C VAL A 158 19.92 12.16 -8.46
N ILE A 159 20.48 13.17 -7.80
CA ILE A 159 21.65 13.01 -6.91
C ILE A 159 21.30 12.15 -5.69
N PHE A 160 20.16 12.37 -5.04
CA PHE A 160 19.73 11.59 -3.88
C PHE A 160 19.57 10.12 -4.25
N ALA A 161 18.87 9.81 -5.34
CA ALA A 161 18.74 8.45 -5.82
C ALA A 161 20.08 7.84 -6.26
N ALA A 162 20.94 8.59 -6.95
CA ALA A 162 22.27 8.09 -7.35
C ALA A 162 23.12 7.71 -6.13
N ILE A 163 23.12 8.53 -5.07
CA ILE A 163 23.78 8.22 -3.80
C ILE A 163 23.13 6.99 -3.16
N ALA A 164 21.79 6.94 -3.12
CA ALA A 164 21.06 5.81 -2.55
C ALA A 164 21.42 4.48 -3.22
N TYR A 165 21.43 4.43 -4.56
CA TYR A 165 21.81 3.23 -5.31
C TYR A 165 23.29 2.90 -5.19
N THR A 166 24.16 3.88 -4.91
CA THR A 166 25.57 3.60 -4.55
C THR A 166 25.66 2.91 -3.18
N MET A 167 24.77 3.27 -2.23
CA MET A 167 24.68 2.65 -0.91
C MET A 167 23.94 1.29 -0.91
N GLY A 168 23.19 0.99 -1.97
CA GLY A 168 22.30 -0.16 -2.06
C GLY A 168 20.88 0.19 -1.64
N VAL A 169 19.93 -0.01 -2.55
CA VAL A 169 18.50 0.23 -2.32
C VAL A 169 17.78 -1.12 -2.23
N PRO A 170 17.07 -1.42 -1.13
CA PRO A 170 16.26 -2.63 -1.05
C PRO A 170 15.04 -2.51 -1.98
N TYR A 171 14.68 -3.60 -2.63
CA TYR A 171 13.48 -3.70 -3.45
C TYR A 171 12.87 -5.09 -3.40
N ILE A 172 11.56 -5.17 -3.62
CA ILE A 172 10.82 -6.43 -3.69
C ILE A 172 10.82 -6.92 -5.14
N PRO A 173 11.47 -8.05 -5.47
CA PRO A 173 11.46 -8.60 -6.81
C PRO A 173 10.06 -9.13 -7.15
N ALA A 174 9.70 -9.11 -8.43
CA ALA A 174 8.41 -9.65 -8.90
C ALA A 174 8.41 -11.18 -9.03
N GLN A 175 8.84 -11.87 -7.97
CA GLN A 175 8.76 -13.33 -7.84
C GLN A 175 7.43 -13.72 -7.19
N VAL A 176 6.80 -14.77 -7.71
CA VAL A 176 5.47 -15.21 -7.27
C VAL A 176 5.63 -16.22 -6.15
N SER A 177 5.21 -15.88 -4.92
CA SER A 177 5.05 -16.90 -3.85
C SER A 177 3.74 -17.64 -3.99
N TRP A 178 2.69 -16.93 -4.40
CA TRP A 178 1.34 -17.44 -4.35
C TRP A 178 0.46 -16.75 -5.38
N LEU A 179 -0.56 -17.48 -5.82
CA LEU A 179 -1.58 -17.02 -6.74
C LEU A 179 -2.95 -17.20 -6.12
N GLN A 180 -3.75 -16.15 -6.16
CA GLN A 180 -5.14 -16.17 -5.75
C GLN A 180 -5.94 -17.07 -6.70
N PRO A 181 -6.61 -18.14 -6.22
CA PRO A 181 -7.55 -18.89 -7.03
C PRO A 181 -8.58 -17.99 -7.73
N GLY A 182 -8.82 -18.24 -9.02
CA GLY A 182 -9.75 -17.45 -9.85
C GLY A 182 -9.20 -16.11 -10.31
N SER A 183 -7.97 -15.75 -9.93
CA SER A 183 -7.35 -14.52 -10.44
C SER A 183 -6.85 -14.67 -11.87
N PRO A 184 -6.65 -13.55 -12.60
CA PRO A 184 -6.13 -13.60 -13.98
C PRO A 184 -4.82 -14.37 -14.13
N ALA A 185 -3.86 -14.20 -13.21
CA ALA A 185 -2.60 -14.94 -13.26
C ALA A 185 -2.77 -16.43 -12.95
N TRP A 186 -3.72 -16.78 -12.07
CA TRP A 186 -4.04 -18.17 -11.78
C TRP A 186 -4.70 -18.86 -12.97
N GLU A 187 -5.69 -18.21 -13.61
CA GLU A 187 -6.43 -18.74 -14.77
C GLU A 187 -5.50 -19.09 -15.93
N VAL A 188 -4.52 -18.22 -16.24
CA VAL A 188 -3.54 -18.43 -17.32
C VAL A 188 -2.39 -19.37 -16.96
N GLY A 189 -2.41 -19.96 -15.75
CA GLY A 189 -1.46 -21.01 -15.37
C GLY A 189 -0.08 -20.52 -14.93
N LEU A 190 0.06 -19.32 -14.33
CA LEU A 190 1.27 -18.98 -13.58
C LEU A 190 1.38 -19.88 -12.34
N ASN A 191 2.59 -20.21 -11.92
CA ASN A 191 2.89 -21.09 -10.79
C ASN A 191 3.68 -20.35 -9.69
N PRO A 192 3.54 -20.76 -8.41
CA PRO A 192 4.50 -20.38 -7.38
C PRO A 192 5.93 -20.68 -7.84
N GLY A 193 6.84 -19.73 -7.62
CA GLY A 193 8.23 -19.80 -8.08
C GLY A 193 8.49 -19.16 -9.46
N ASP A 194 7.45 -18.82 -10.23
CA ASP A 194 7.62 -18.02 -11.44
C ASP A 194 8.12 -16.60 -11.09
N GLU A 195 8.92 -16.01 -11.98
CA GLU A 195 9.44 -14.65 -11.84
C GLU A 195 8.97 -13.79 -13.01
N ILE A 196 8.25 -12.71 -12.72
CA ILE A 196 7.89 -11.70 -13.71
C ILE A 196 9.12 -10.82 -13.89
N VAL A 197 9.75 -10.92 -15.06
CA VAL A 197 11.00 -10.23 -15.39
C VAL A 197 10.80 -9.11 -16.40
N GLY A 198 9.59 -8.86 -16.88
CA GLY A 198 9.31 -7.80 -17.84
C GLY A 198 7.82 -7.57 -18.04
N LEU A 199 7.48 -6.40 -18.60
CA LEU A 199 6.11 -5.92 -18.80
C LEU A 199 5.90 -5.40 -20.23
N ASN A 200 6.35 -6.18 -21.22
CA ASN A 200 6.38 -5.81 -22.63
C ASN A 200 6.21 -7.03 -23.53
N SER A 201 5.71 -6.80 -24.74
CA SER A 201 5.45 -7.86 -25.73
C SER A 201 6.71 -8.34 -26.45
N GLU A 202 7.81 -7.58 -26.41
CA GLU A 202 9.07 -7.94 -27.07
C GLU A 202 9.90 -8.96 -26.27
N GLY A 203 9.43 -9.42 -25.11
CA GLY A 203 10.16 -10.38 -24.27
C GLY A 203 11.39 -9.78 -23.56
N LYS A 204 11.51 -8.45 -23.48
CA LYS A 204 12.67 -7.79 -22.86
C LYS A 204 12.63 -7.92 -21.34
N VAL A 205 13.75 -8.39 -20.79
CA VAL A 205 13.98 -8.52 -19.35
C VAL A 205 14.41 -7.18 -18.73
N ARG A 206 13.78 -6.83 -17.61
CA ARG A 206 14.22 -5.83 -16.65
C ARG A 206 14.69 -6.56 -15.38
N LYS A 207 16.01 -6.59 -15.18
CA LYS A 207 16.70 -7.33 -14.11
C LYS A 207 16.21 -6.97 -12.69
N ASP A 208 15.75 -5.75 -12.52
CA ASP A 208 15.37 -5.11 -11.25
C ASP A 208 13.91 -4.62 -11.30
N LEU A 209 13.02 -5.42 -11.90
CA LEU A 209 11.59 -5.12 -11.90
C LEU A 209 11.03 -5.23 -10.48
N ARG A 210 10.48 -4.12 -9.96
CA ARG A 210 9.92 -4.05 -8.61
C ARG A 210 8.45 -4.41 -8.59
N PHE A 211 8.07 -5.32 -7.70
CA PHE A 211 6.70 -5.79 -7.54
C PHE A 211 5.76 -4.64 -7.10
N ASP A 212 6.13 -3.97 -6.01
CA ASP A 212 5.34 -2.96 -5.30
C ASP A 212 5.29 -1.59 -6.00
N LYS A 213 6.21 -1.35 -6.93
CA LYS A 213 6.30 -0.10 -7.69
C LYS A 213 6.04 -0.30 -9.18
N ASP A 214 6.97 -0.94 -9.90
CA ASP A 214 6.95 -0.98 -11.37
C ASP A 214 5.78 -1.79 -11.92
N MET A 215 5.61 -3.01 -11.40
CA MET A 215 4.55 -3.91 -11.82
C MET A 215 3.17 -3.38 -11.40
N THR A 216 3.02 -3.06 -10.12
CA THR A 216 1.75 -2.53 -9.58
C THR A 216 1.31 -1.26 -10.30
N LEU A 217 2.20 -0.27 -10.50
CA LEU A 217 1.85 0.96 -11.21
C LEU A 217 1.44 0.68 -12.66
N ARG A 218 2.15 -0.22 -13.35
CA ARG A 218 1.84 -0.53 -14.75
C ARG A 218 0.49 -1.23 -14.90
N ILE A 219 0.14 -2.15 -13.98
CA ILE A 219 -1.18 -2.78 -13.93
C ILE A 219 -2.28 -1.72 -13.71
N ILE A 220 -2.09 -0.82 -12.73
CA ILE A 220 -3.06 0.25 -12.43
C ILE A 220 -3.26 1.18 -13.64
N MET A 221 -2.21 1.42 -14.43
CA MET A 221 -2.24 2.23 -15.65
C MET A 221 -2.85 1.54 -16.86
N ASN A 222 -2.75 0.23 -16.91
CA ASN A 222 -3.37 -0.55 -17.96
C ASN A 222 -4.91 -0.55 -17.83
N GLY A 223 -5.42 -0.62 -16.60
CA GLY A 223 -6.85 -0.81 -16.33
C GLY A 223 -7.20 -2.30 -16.18
N ASP A 224 -8.51 -2.58 -16.08
CA ASP A 224 -9.09 -3.92 -15.89
C ASP A 224 -9.78 -4.49 -17.13
N ASP A 225 -9.65 -3.83 -18.28
CA ASP A 225 -10.34 -4.18 -19.54
C ASP A 225 -9.40 -4.69 -20.64
N LYS A 226 -8.08 -4.47 -20.47
CA LYS A 226 -7.09 -4.73 -21.53
C LYS A 226 -6.08 -5.77 -21.10
N ALA A 227 -5.74 -6.66 -22.05
CA ALA A 227 -4.62 -7.55 -21.90
C ALA A 227 -3.31 -6.75 -21.83
N MET A 228 -2.41 -7.18 -20.96
CA MET A 228 -1.09 -6.61 -20.78
C MET A 228 -0.05 -7.73 -20.85
N PRO A 229 1.05 -7.55 -21.61
CA PRO A 229 2.07 -8.58 -21.73
C PRO A 229 3.00 -8.62 -20.50
N PHE A 230 3.21 -9.82 -19.97
CA PHE A 230 4.14 -10.13 -18.90
C PHE A 230 5.21 -11.08 -19.42
N VAL A 231 6.48 -10.73 -19.25
CA VAL A 231 7.60 -11.63 -19.53
C VAL A 231 7.81 -12.47 -18.26
N VAL A 232 7.42 -13.73 -18.32
CA VAL A 232 7.48 -14.67 -17.20
C VAL A 232 8.66 -15.59 -17.41
N LYS A 233 9.51 -15.69 -16.39
CA LYS A 233 10.58 -16.67 -16.28
C LYS A 233 10.10 -17.78 -15.36
N ARG A 234 9.92 -18.98 -15.92
CA ARG A 234 9.54 -20.19 -15.19
C ARG A 234 10.66 -20.66 -14.27
N ALA A 235 10.32 -21.49 -13.28
CA ALA A 235 11.29 -22.04 -12.34
C ALA A 235 12.43 -22.85 -13.00
N ASP A 236 12.17 -23.48 -14.16
CA ASP A 236 13.17 -24.19 -14.96
C ASP A 236 14.09 -23.27 -15.80
N GLY A 237 13.84 -21.96 -15.75
CA GLY A 237 14.58 -20.93 -16.46
C GLY A 237 14.02 -20.58 -17.84
N GLN A 238 12.99 -21.29 -18.34
CA GLN A 238 12.32 -20.93 -19.59
C GLN A 238 11.66 -19.55 -19.47
N GLN A 239 11.63 -18.81 -20.57
CA GLN A 239 11.01 -17.50 -20.64
C GLN A 239 9.93 -17.48 -21.71
N GLU A 240 8.80 -16.89 -21.36
CA GLU A 240 7.69 -16.68 -22.28
C GLU A 240 6.98 -15.36 -22.00
N VAL A 241 6.21 -14.89 -22.99
CA VAL A 241 5.36 -13.72 -22.85
C VAL A 241 3.93 -14.20 -22.69
N ILE A 242 3.29 -13.81 -21.59
CA ILE A 242 1.90 -14.16 -21.29
C ILE A 242 1.10 -12.86 -21.22
N ASP A 243 0.02 -12.81 -22.00
CA ASP A 243 -0.94 -11.73 -21.94
C ASP A 243 -1.95 -12.00 -20.83
N ILE A 244 -2.01 -11.11 -19.84
CA ILE A 244 -2.92 -11.23 -18.70
C ILE A 244 -3.81 -9.99 -18.70
N VAL A 245 -5.13 -10.19 -18.59
CA VAL A 245 -6.10 -9.10 -18.42
C VAL A 245 -6.28 -8.88 -16.91
N PRO A 246 -5.75 -7.78 -16.33
CA PRO A 246 -5.99 -7.50 -14.92
C PRO A 246 -7.49 -7.35 -14.66
N LYS A 247 -7.94 -7.69 -13.45
CA LYS A 247 -9.35 -7.53 -13.05
C LYS A 247 -9.41 -6.67 -11.80
N ASN A 248 -10.41 -5.81 -11.71
CA ASN A 248 -10.72 -5.16 -10.45
C ASN A 248 -11.57 -6.12 -9.61
N THR A 249 -10.93 -6.81 -8.67
CA THR A 249 -11.59 -7.82 -7.84
C THR A 249 -12.53 -7.20 -6.80
N TYR A 250 -12.45 -5.87 -6.59
CA TYR A 250 -13.27 -5.13 -5.62
C TYR A 250 -13.96 -3.94 -6.29
N LYS A 251 -15.27 -3.78 -6.08
CA LYS A 251 -15.95 -2.52 -6.46
C LYS A 251 -15.42 -1.32 -5.67
N ASP A 252 -15.01 -1.52 -4.41
CA ASP A 252 -14.60 -0.44 -3.51
C ASP A 252 -13.09 -0.18 -3.43
N ALA A 253 -12.22 -1.16 -3.72
CA ALA A 253 -10.77 -1.01 -3.56
C ALA A 253 -10.06 -0.31 -4.75
N GLN A 254 -10.79 -0.02 -5.83
CA GLN A 254 -10.37 0.82 -6.98
C GLN A 254 -8.99 0.50 -7.60
N ARG A 255 -8.52 -0.76 -7.65
CA ARG A 255 -7.25 -1.08 -8.34
C ARG A 255 -7.30 -2.44 -9.03
N PRO A 256 -7.15 -2.50 -10.37
CA PRO A 256 -6.94 -3.75 -11.08
C PRO A 256 -5.74 -4.52 -10.52
N THR A 257 -5.85 -5.84 -10.43
CA THR A 257 -4.76 -6.74 -10.04
C THR A 257 -4.72 -7.95 -10.96
N ILE A 258 -3.62 -8.73 -10.89
CA ILE A 258 -3.54 -10.05 -11.52
C ILE A 258 -3.61 -11.19 -10.48
N GLY A 259 -3.75 -10.88 -9.19
CA GLY A 259 -3.87 -11.83 -8.08
C GLY A 259 -2.61 -12.65 -7.76
N VAL A 260 -1.43 -12.02 -7.76
CA VAL A 260 -0.17 -12.64 -7.31
C VAL A 260 0.34 -11.95 -6.05
N ALA A 261 1.09 -12.69 -5.21
CA ALA A 261 1.82 -12.16 -4.06
C ALA A 261 3.35 -12.23 -4.29
N PRO A 262 4.14 -11.30 -3.72
CA PRO A 262 5.59 -11.35 -3.83
C PRO A 262 6.18 -12.53 -3.06
N MET A 263 7.40 -12.94 -3.37
CA MET A 263 8.10 -13.99 -2.63
C MET A 263 8.29 -13.61 -1.17
N TYR A 264 8.10 -14.56 -0.26
CA TYR A 264 8.44 -14.42 1.15
C TYR A 264 9.72 -15.19 1.48
N THR A 265 10.35 -14.79 2.58
CA THR A 265 11.46 -15.49 3.22
C THR A 265 10.93 -16.59 4.15
N THR A 266 11.83 -17.31 4.83
CA THR A 266 11.49 -18.17 5.97
C THR A 266 11.67 -17.48 7.33
N LYS A 267 11.91 -16.15 7.35
CA LYS A 267 12.00 -15.36 8.58
C LYS A 267 10.61 -14.98 9.07
N MET A 268 10.32 -15.33 10.32
CA MET A 268 8.99 -15.18 10.89
C MET A 268 8.69 -13.73 11.31
N VAL A 269 7.51 -13.27 10.94
CA VAL A 269 6.87 -12.08 11.48
C VAL A 269 5.92 -12.54 12.58
N VAL A 270 6.35 -12.36 13.83
CA VAL A 270 5.57 -12.81 14.99
C VAL A 270 4.74 -11.64 15.52
N ALA A 271 3.43 -11.85 15.66
CA ALA A 271 2.50 -10.96 16.34
C ALA A 271 2.15 -11.54 17.72
N PRO A 272 2.85 -11.17 18.81
CA PRO A 272 2.78 -11.91 20.09
C PRO A 272 1.37 -11.97 20.67
N LYS A 273 0.60 -10.88 20.58
CA LYS A 273 -0.80 -10.84 21.03
C LYS A 273 -1.69 -11.85 20.29
N LEU A 274 -1.58 -11.90 18.96
CA LEU A 274 -2.32 -12.86 18.14
C LEU A 274 -1.89 -14.30 18.44
N MET A 275 -0.58 -14.54 18.57
CA MET A 275 -0.07 -15.87 18.93
C MET A 275 -0.57 -16.32 20.30
N ASN A 276 -0.59 -15.43 21.29
CA ASN A 276 -1.11 -15.74 22.62
C ASN A 276 -2.63 -16.02 22.57
N MET A 277 -3.39 -15.21 21.82
CA MET A 277 -4.81 -15.42 21.63
C MET A 277 -5.13 -16.78 20.98
N VAL A 278 -4.33 -17.20 20.00
CA VAL A 278 -4.57 -18.43 19.24
C VAL A 278 -4.00 -19.68 19.94
N PHE A 279 -2.79 -19.59 20.50
CA PHE A 279 -2.01 -20.73 20.99
C PHE A 279 -1.73 -20.71 22.50
N GLY A 280 -2.06 -19.62 23.20
CA GLY A 280 -1.67 -19.39 24.59
C GLY A 280 -0.21 -18.93 24.73
N SER A 281 0.14 -18.50 25.96
CA SER A 281 1.48 -17.97 26.29
C SER A 281 2.60 -18.98 26.05
N ASP A 282 2.36 -20.27 26.30
CA ASP A 282 3.37 -21.33 26.23
C ASP A 282 4.01 -21.49 24.83
N VAL A 283 3.25 -21.17 23.78
CA VAL A 283 3.73 -21.17 22.39
C VAL A 283 4.16 -19.77 21.98
N ALA A 284 3.34 -18.76 22.31
CA ALA A 284 3.59 -17.38 21.91
C ALA A 284 4.95 -16.85 22.40
N ASP A 285 5.33 -17.15 23.64
CA ASP A 285 6.58 -16.69 24.26
C ASP A 285 7.82 -17.37 23.66
N LYS A 286 7.64 -18.52 22.99
CA LYS A 286 8.71 -19.27 22.33
C LYS A 286 8.99 -18.78 20.91
N LEU A 287 8.07 -18.06 20.28
CA LEU A 287 8.25 -17.50 18.94
C LEU A 287 8.77 -16.06 19.05
N LYS A 288 9.83 -15.72 18.32
CA LYS A 288 10.39 -14.36 18.30
C LYS A 288 10.41 -13.79 16.88
N PRO A 289 10.13 -12.48 16.71
CA PRO A 289 10.31 -11.82 15.41
C PRO A 289 11.73 -12.02 14.89
N GLY A 290 11.84 -12.43 13.62
CA GLY A 290 13.12 -12.69 12.96
C GLY A 290 13.68 -14.11 13.14
N ASP A 291 12.99 -15.00 13.88
CA ASP A 291 13.30 -16.43 13.88
C ASP A 291 13.24 -16.98 12.45
N ASN A 292 14.26 -17.73 12.03
CA ASN A 292 14.35 -18.27 10.67
C ASN A 292 13.93 -19.75 10.66
N LEU A 293 12.87 -20.10 9.92
CA LEU A 293 12.42 -21.47 9.79
C LEU A 293 13.38 -22.28 8.89
N THR A 294 13.85 -23.41 9.42
CA THR A 294 14.81 -24.30 8.75
C THR A 294 14.29 -25.74 8.58
N GLY A 295 13.21 -26.09 9.29
CA GLY A 295 12.61 -27.42 9.18
C GLY A 295 11.25 -27.54 9.86
N ILE A 296 10.46 -28.53 9.44
CA ILE A 296 9.18 -28.90 10.06
C ILE A 296 9.12 -30.43 10.19
N ASN A 297 8.83 -30.94 11.39
CA ASN A 297 8.66 -32.38 11.65
C ASN A 297 9.83 -33.24 11.10
N GLY A 298 11.06 -32.73 11.21
CA GLY A 298 12.27 -33.38 10.71
C GLY A 298 12.53 -33.24 9.21
N GLN A 299 11.62 -32.64 8.43
CA GLN A 299 11.85 -32.29 7.03
C GLN A 299 12.53 -30.92 6.93
N PRO A 300 13.64 -30.79 6.17
CA PRO A 300 14.27 -29.49 5.90
C PRO A 300 13.34 -28.57 5.11
N ILE A 301 13.32 -27.29 5.46
CA ILE A 301 12.63 -26.22 4.73
C ILE A 301 13.69 -25.23 4.28
N ALA A 302 14.03 -25.21 2.99
CA ALA A 302 15.10 -24.36 2.47
C ALA A 302 14.60 -22.98 2.05
N ASN A 303 13.33 -22.88 1.67
CA ASN A 303 12.71 -21.65 1.20
C ASN A 303 11.20 -21.64 1.53
N PHE A 304 10.54 -20.52 1.23
CA PHE A 304 9.12 -20.34 1.52
C PHE A 304 8.20 -21.25 0.70
N LEU A 305 8.56 -21.62 -0.52
CA LEU A 305 7.76 -22.55 -1.34
C LEU A 305 7.75 -23.96 -0.73
N ASP A 306 8.88 -24.41 -0.16
CA ASP A 306 8.94 -25.68 0.58
C ASP A 306 7.98 -25.65 1.78
N TYR A 307 7.94 -24.53 2.52
CA TYR A 307 7.00 -24.32 3.62
C TYR A 307 5.55 -24.38 3.14
N GLN A 308 5.20 -23.65 2.08
CA GLN A 308 3.85 -23.64 1.55
C GLN A 308 3.41 -25.03 1.10
N LYS A 309 4.26 -25.73 0.36
CA LYS A 309 4.02 -27.10 -0.08
C LYS A 309 3.85 -28.05 1.10
N TYR A 310 4.68 -27.91 2.14
CA TYR A 310 4.55 -28.73 3.34
C TYR A 310 3.19 -28.55 4.01
N VAL A 311 2.83 -27.30 4.34
CA VAL A 311 1.55 -26.99 5.02
C VAL A 311 0.34 -27.32 4.15
N ALA A 312 0.47 -27.18 2.82
CA ALA A 312 -0.57 -27.56 1.86
C ALA A 312 -0.98 -29.04 1.97
N ASN A 313 -0.01 -29.91 2.27
CA ASN A 313 -0.20 -31.35 2.31
C ASN A 313 -0.29 -31.94 3.73
N HIS A 314 -0.16 -31.10 4.76
CA HIS A 314 -0.29 -31.50 6.17
C HIS A 314 -1.24 -30.57 6.97
N PRO A 315 -2.47 -30.27 6.48
CA PRO A 315 -3.37 -29.30 7.12
C PRO A 315 -3.82 -29.68 8.54
N TYR A 316 -3.78 -30.97 8.89
CA TYR A 316 -4.26 -31.53 10.14
C TYR A 316 -3.15 -31.95 11.12
N ASP A 317 -1.89 -31.72 10.76
CA ASP A 317 -0.77 -32.11 11.61
C ASP A 317 -0.39 -30.99 12.58
N ALA A 318 0.14 -31.38 13.74
CA ALA A 318 0.92 -30.47 14.56
C ALA A 318 2.27 -30.21 13.87
N LEU A 319 2.78 -28.99 13.97
CA LEU A 319 4.01 -28.59 13.29
C LEU A 319 5.13 -28.42 14.33
N LYS A 320 6.09 -29.34 14.35
CA LYS A 320 7.32 -29.17 15.11
C LYS A 320 8.30 -28.33 14.29
N LEU A 321 8.28 -27.02 14.52
CA LEU A 321 9.13 -26.06 13.83
C LEU A 321 10.56 -26.14 14.38
N LYS A 322 11.52 -26.14 13.45
CA LYS A 322 12.93 -25.99 13.72
C LYS A 322 13.36 -24.58 13.30
N LEU A 323 13.72 -23.75 14.27
CA LEU A 323 14.00 -22.34 14.08
C LEU A 323 15.48 -22.04 14.37
N GLU A 324 16.08 -21.18 13.57
CA GLU A 324 17.37 -20.58 13.82
C GLU A 324 17.16 -19.14 14.31
N ARG A 325 17.65 -18.84 15.50
CA ARG A 325 17.45 -17.55 16.18
C ARG A 325 18.77 -16.84 16.39
N LYS A 326 18.85 -15.55 16.07
CA LYS A 326 19.99 -14.71 16.45
C LYS A 326 20.02 -14.45 17.96
N ILE A 327 21.15 -14.71 18.60
CA ILE A 327 21.36 -14.49 20.05
C ILE A 327 21.44 -12.99 20.37
N ASP A 328 22.06 -12.22 19.47
CA ASP A 328 22.16 -10.76 19.53
C ASP A 328 21.87 -10.19 18.13
N LYS A 329 21.25 -9.02 18.05
CA LYS A 329 20.96 -8.32 16.79
C LYS A 329 22.23 -7.97 16.01
N GLU A 330 23.34 -7.73 16.71
CA GLU A 330 24.62 -7.36 16.09
C GLU A 330 25.56 -8.55 15.85
N SER A 331 25.24 -9.73 16.39
CA SER A 331 26.06 -10.94 16.21
C SER A 331 25.52 -11.82 15.09
N ASP A 332 26.42 -12.58 14.47
CA ASP A 332 26.08 -13.67 13.54
C ASP A 332 25.95 -15.02 14.25
N THR A 333 26.12 -15.05 15.57
CA THR A 333 25.87 -16.26 16.36
C THR A 333 24.38 -16.54 16.46
N THR A 334 23.99 -17.74 16.02
CA THR A 334 22.62 -18.23 16.11
C THR A 334 22.52 -19.41 17.06
N GLU A 335 21.33 -19.61 17.62
CA GLU A 335 20.93 -20.79 18.37
C GLU A 335 19.77 -21.50 17.67
N GLU A 336 19.68 -22.81 17.89
CA GLU A 336 18.59 -23.62 17.37
C GLU A 336 17.48 -23.73 18.43
N VAL A 337 16.25 -23.47 18.02
CA VAL A 337 15.06 -23.49 18.88
C VAL A 337 14.00 -24.37 18.21
N GLU A 338 13.45 -25.32 18.96
CA GLU A 338 12.30 -26.10 18.51
C GLU A 338 11.02 -25.59 19.17
N VAL A 339 9.99 -25.37 18.36
CA VAL A 339 8.66 -24.93 18.83
C VAL A 339 7.60 -25.81 18.20
N GLU A 340 6.76 -26.41 19.03
CA GLU A 340 5.61 -27.18 18.57
C GLU A 340 4.39 -26.27 18.43
N ILE A 341 3.84 -26.21 17.22
CA ILE A 341 2.63 -25.47 16.88
C ILE A 341 1.48 -26.48 16.79
N PRO A 342 0.50 -26.43 17.70
CA PRO A 342 -0.61 -27.39 17.69
C PRO A 342 -1.57 -27.14 16.51
N THR A 343 -2.45 -28.11 16.28
CA THR A 343 -3.62 -27.92 15.43
C THR A 343 -4.56 -26.88 16.04
N VAL A 344 -5.09 -25.97 15.24
CA VAL A 344 -6.12 -25.01 15.68
C VAL A 344 -7.46 -25.45 15.10
N PRO A 345 -8.43 -25.89 15.92
CA PRO A 345 -9.76 -26.23 15.44
C PRO A 345 -10.41 -25.04 14.72
N TYR A 346 -11.03 -25.32 13.59
CA TYR A 346 -11.84 -24.34 12.88
C TYR A 346 -13.02 -23.91 13.76
N ARG A 347 -13.33 -22.62 13.86
CA ARG A 347 -14.54 -22.16 14.56
C ARG A 347 -15.71 -22.16 13.61
N GLU A 348 -16.73 -22.95 13.92
CA GLU A 348 -17.93 -23.13 13.09
C GLU A 348 -19.20 -22.81 13.87
N THR A 349 -20.25 -22.39 13.17
CA THR A 349 -21.59 -22.12 13.75
C THR A 349 -22.58 -23.26 13.50
N GLY A 350 -22.19 -24.21 12.64
CA GLY A 350 -23.04 -25.27 12.10
C GLY A 350 -23.80 -24.92 10.81
N LEU A 351 -23.52 -23.75 10.22
CA LEU A 351 -24.05 -23.37 8.92
C LEU A 351 -23.18 -23.91 7.78
N ILE A 352 -23.79 -24.64 6.86
CA ILE A 352 -23.18 -25.08 5.62
C ILE A 352 -23.86 -24.33 4.47
N MET A 353 -23.10 -23.49 3.76
CA MET A 353 -23.63 -22.68 2.66
C MET A 353 -23.61 -23.46 1.35
N GLU A 354 -24.58 -23.21 0.48
CA GLU A 354 -24.60 -23.80 -0.87
C GLU A 354 -23.40 -23.29 -1.69
N ILE A 355 -22.65 -24.24 -2.27
CA ILE A 355 -21.53 -23.98 -3.17
C ILE A 355 -22.07 -23.55 -4.53
N SER A 356 -21.54 -22.46 -5.08
CA SER A 356 -21.89 -21.99 -6.42
C SER A 356 -21.42 -22.97 -7.51
N PRO A 357 -21.97 -22.89 -8.74
CA PRO A 357 -21.36 -23.55 -9.88
C PRO A 357 -19.91 -23.08 -10.09
N ILE A 358 -19.10 -23.91 -10.74
CA ILE A 358 -17.69 -23.61 -11.03
C ILE A 358 -17.58 -22.23 -11.69
N LEU A 359 -16.73 -21.37 -11.14
CA LEU A 359 -16.55 -19.98 -11.58
C LEU A 359 -15.35 -19.82 -12.53
N ALA A 360 -14.24 -20.49 -12.21
CA ALA A 360 -13.05 -20.51 -13.05
C ALA A 360 -12.41 -21.90 -13.07
N ILE A 361 -11.69 -22.17 -14.15
CA ILE A 361 -10.87 -23.38 -14.32
C ILE A 361 -9.48 -22.93 -14.74
N ARG A 362 -8.46 -23.41 -14.04
CA ARG A 362 -7.06 -23.10 -14.33
C ARG A 362 -6.60 -23.83 -15.58
N SER A 363 -5.91 -23.13 -16.46
CA SER A 363 -5.30 -23.74 -17.64
C SER A 363 -4.27 -24.80 -17.26
N GLY A 364 -4.31 -25.94 -17.94
CA GLY A 364 -3.47 -27.11 -17.69
C GLY A 364 -3.88 -27.97 -16.49
N SER A 365 -4.95 -27.60 -15.77
CA SER A 365 -5.39 -28.29 -14.56
C SER A 365 -6.03 -29.66 -14.83
N PRO A 366 -6.10 -30.55 -13.82
CA PRO A 366 -6.87 -31.79 -13.92
C PRO A 366 -8.33 -31.59 -14.33
N ALA A 367 -9.00 -30.56 -13.80
CA ALA A 367 -10.38 -30.24 -14.13
C ALA A 367 -10.53 -29.87 -15.62
N GLU A 368 -9.64 -29.04 -16.17
CA GLU A 368 -9.65 -28.70 -17.59
C GLU A 368 -9.45 -29.95 -18.47
N LYS A 369 -8.45 -30.77 -18.15
CA LYS A 369 -8.14 -32.01 -18.87
C LYS A 369 -9.28 -33.03 -18.84
N ALA A 370 -10.04 -33.07 -17.75
CA ALA A 370 -11.22 -33.91 -17.58
C ALA A 370 -12.50 -33.35 -18.24
N GLY A 371 -12.44 -32.15 -18.81
CA GLY A 371 -13.55 -31.52 -19.53
C GLY A 371 -14.64 -30.95 -18.62
N LEU A 372 -14.29 -30.59 -17.39
CA LEU A 372 -15.13 -29.73 -16.55
C LEU A 372 -15.23 -28.35 -17.20
N LYS A 373 -16.33 -27.65 -16.94
CA LYS A 373 -16.61 -26.34 -17.51
C LYS A 373 -17.09 -25.38 -16.42
N VAL A 374 -16.82 -24.09 -16.63
CA VAL A 374 -17.47 -23.01 -15.88
C VAL A 374 -18.99 -23.19 -16.01
N GLY A 375 -19.69 -23.13 -14.87
CA GLY A 375 -21.12 -23.39 -14.76
C GLY A 375 -21.53 -24.81 -14.37
N ASP A 376 -20.61 -25.78 -14.34
CA ASP A 376 -20.91 -27.10 -13.77
C ASP A 376 -21.10 -26.99 -12.25
N LYS A 377 -22.05 -27.72 -11.67
CA LYS A 377 -22.20 -27.79 -10.22
C LYS A 377 -21.47 -29.00 -9.67
N LEU A 378 -20.62 -28.82 -8.66
CA LEU A 378 -20.01 -29.95 -7.95
C LEU A 378 -21.06 -30.61 -7.04
N VAL A 379 -21.08 -31.94 -7.01
CA VAL A 379 -22.03 -32.72 -6.18
C VAL A 379 -21.30 -33.52 -5.11
N SER A 380 -20.26 -34.26 -5.49
CA SER A 380 -19.47 -35.07 -4.56
C SER A 380 -18.06 -35.32 -5.09
N LEU A 381 -17.15 -35.60 -4.16
CA LEU A 381 -15.77 -35.98 -4.44
C LEU A 381 -15.51 -37.35 -3.81
N ASN A 382 -15.15 -38.31 -4.66
CA ASN A 382 -14.83 -39.69 -4.28
C ASN A 382 -15.93 -40.37 -3.42
N GLY A 383 -17.19 -40.12 -3.77
CA GLY A 383 -18.35 -40.64 -3.03
C GLY A 383 -18.69 -39.88 -1.73
N GLU A 384 -17.88 -38.90 -1.32
CA GLU A 384 -18.16 -38.05 -0.18
C GLU A 384 -18.87 -36.74 -0.59
N ALA A 385 -19.88 -36.34 0.19
CA ALA A 385 -20.54 -35.06 0.01
C ALA A 385 -19.56 -33.90 0.27
N LEU A 386 -19.78 -32.77 -0.41
CA LEU A 386 -18.87 -31.62 -0.33
C LEU A 386 -18.78 -31.03 1.08
N GLY A 387 -19.87 -31.01 1.87
CA GLY A 387 -19.87 -30.40 3.21
C GLY A 387 -19.58 -28.89 3.18
N ASP A 388 -18.91 -28.36 4.20
CA ASP A 388 -18.54 -26.94 4.27
C ASP A 388 -17.55 -26.56 3.15
N GLY A 389 -18.04 -25.79 2.17
CA GLY A 389 -17.22 -25.34 1.05
C GLY A 389 -16.00 -24.51 1.47
N TYR A 390 -16.00 -23.86 2.65
CA TYR A 390 -14.85 -23.11 3.13
C TYR A 390 -13.69 -24.01 3.60
N THR A 391 -14.00 -25.16 4.23
CA THR A 391 -12.98 -26.12 4.68
C THR A 391 -12.64 -27.17 3.62
N LEU A 392 -13.43 -27.23 2.53
CA LEU A 392 -13.24 -28.19 1.44
C LEU A 392 -11.83 -28.16 0.82
N PRO A 393 -11.19 -27.00 0.58
CA PRO A 393 -9.82 -26.95 0.06
C PRO A 393 -8.79 -27.68 0.93
N SER A 394 -8.95 -27.66 2.26
CA SER A 394 -8.08 -28.41 3.16
C SER A 394 -8.44 -29.89 3.19
N ARG A 395 -9.74 -30.23 3.14
CA ARG A 395 -10.22 -31.63 3.16
C ARG A 395 -9.86 -32.39 1.89
N GLU A 396 -9.87 -31.76 0.72
CA GLU A 396 -9.56 -32.45 -0.55
C GLU A 396 -8.11 -32.93 -0.65
N THR A 397 -7.20 -32.36 0.14
CA THR A 397 -5.77 -32.68 0.11
C THR A 397 -5.48 -34.15 0.45
N LYS A 398 -6.39 -34.83 1.17
CA LYS A 398 -6.28 -36.28 1.43
C LYS A 398 -6.32 -37.14 0.16
N TRP A 399 -6.83 -36.58 -0.94
CA TRP A 399 -6.88 -37.21 -2.25
C TRP A 399 -5.80 -36.70 -3.21
N ALA A 400 -4.88 -35.84 -2.75
CA ALA A 400 -3.80 -35.30 -3.58
C ALA A 400 -2.96 -36.42 -4.23
N GLY A 401 -2.74 -36.32 -5.54
CA GLY A 401 -2.00 -37.31 -6.33
C GLY A 401 -2.74 -38.63 -6.56
N GLN A 402 -4.04 -38.70 -6.28
CA GLN A 402 -4.87 -39.88 -6.47
C GLN A 402 -5.87 -39.67 -7.62
N THR A 403 -6.31 -40.76 -8.23
CA THR A 403 -7.47 -40.71 -9.12
C THR A 403 -8.75 -40.78 -8.29
N ILE A 404 -9.61 -39.78 -8.41
CA ILE A 404 -10.91 -39.73 -7.73
C ILE A 404 -12.07 -39.64 -8.71
N GLU A 405 -13.24 -40.05 -8.27
CA GLU A 405 -14.49 -39.79 -8.97
C GLU A 405 -15.05 -38.43 -8.56
N VAL A 406 -15.24 -37.52 -9.52
CA VAL A 406 -15.88 -36.22 -9.33
C VAL A 406 -17.26 -36.28 -9.97
N VAL A 407 -18.30 -36.13 -9.16
CA VAL A 407 -19.68 -36.06 -9.65
C VAL A 407 -20.04 -34.59 -9.82
N ILE A 408 -20.45 -34.23 -11.03
CA ILE A 408 -20.94 -32.90 -11.38
C ILE A 408 -22.39 -32.97 -11.86
N GLU A 409 -23.11 -31.86 -11.76
CA GLU A 409 -24.38 -31.67 -12.44
C GLU A 409 -24.22 -30.61 -13.55
N ARG A 410 -24.60 -30.99 -14.76
CA ARG A 410 -24.63 -30.14 -15.96
C ARG A 410 -25.99 -30.29 -16.63
N ASP A 411 -26.66 -29.16 -16.88
CA ASP A 411 -28.01 -29.13 -17.47
C ASP A 411 -29.03 -30.04 -16.75
N GLY A 412 -28.94 -30.13 -15.41
CA GLY A 412 -29.81 -30.96 -14.57
C GLY A 412 -29.54 -32.47 -14.65
N LYS A 413 -28.43 -32.90 -15.26
CA LYS A 413 -28.00 -34.29 -15.31
C LYS A 413 -26.68 -34.46 -14.57
N GLN A 414 -26.58 -35.53 -13.78
CA GLN A 414 -25.32 -35.87 -13.14
C GLN A 414 -24.38 -36.59 -14.11
N GLU A 415 -23.12 -36.18 -14.12
CA GLU A 415 -22.02 -36.82 -14.81
C GLU A 415 -20.92 -37.17 -13.81
N THR A 416 -20.35 -38.37 -13.92
CA THR A 416 -19.16 -38.77 -13.15
C THR A 416 -17.93 -38.64 -14.03
N LYS A 417 -16.89 -37.97 -13.52
CA LYS A 417 -15.57 -37.85 -14.16
C LYS A 417 -14.53 -38.53 -13.28
N SER A 418 -13.68 -39.36 -13.88
CA SER A 418 -12.49 -39.89 -13.21
C SER A 418 -11.33 -38.93 -13.45
N ILE A 419 -10.79 -38.34 -12.39
CA ILE A 419 -9.79 -37.26 -12.47
C ILE A 419 -8.59 -37.61 -11.60
N GLU A 420 -7.40 -37.61 -12.19
CA GLU A 420 -6.13 -37.69 -11.47
C GLU A 420 -5.81 -36.30 -10.88
N THR A 421 -5.86 -36.18 -9.56
CA THR A 421 -5.59 -34.92 -8.87
C THR A 421 -4.10 -34.60 -8.82
N VAL A 422 -3.76 -33.33 -8.64
CA VAL A 422 -2.37 -32.91 -8.41
C VAL A 422 -2.09 -32.74 -6.93
N VAL A 423 -0.81 -32.92 -6.56
CA VAL A 423 -0.30 -32.53 -5.23
C VAL A 423 -0.19 -31.01 -5.18
N PRO A 424 -0.90 -30.33 -4.26
CA PRO A 424 -0.81 -28.88 -4.14
C PRO A 424 0.62 -28.43 -3.80
N GLU A 425 1.10 -27.42 -4.52
CA GLU A 425 2.41 -26.78 -4.27
C GLU A 425 2.33 -25.64 -3.25
N GLY A 426 1.11 -25.29 -2.83
CA GLY A 426 0.84 -24.28 -1.81
C GLY A 426 -0.60 -24.36 -1.35
N PHE A 427 -0.91 -23.63 -0.28
CA PHE A 427 -2.26 -23.53 0.28
C PHE A 427 -2.82 -22.12 0.12
N SER A 428 -4.15 -22.03 0.06
CA SER A 428 -4.88 -20.77 -0.02
C SER A 428 -5.78 -20.68 1.20
N SER A 429 -5.32 -20.00 2.26
CA SER A 429 -6.12 -19.81 3.48
C SER A 429 -6.37 -18.34 3.81
N GLU A 430 -5.68 -17.42 3.14
CA GLU A 430 -5.89 -15.98 3.30
C GLU A 430 -6.80 -15.50 2.17
N TYR A 431 -8.06 -15.94 2.21
CA TYR A 431 -9.07 -15.42 1.31
C TYR A 431 -9.46 -14.01 1.78
N MET A 432 -9.12 -13.01 0.97
CA MET A 432 -9.67 -11.66 1.16
C MET A 432 -11.13 -11.62 0.67
N PRO A 433 -11.96 -10.69 1.17
CA PRO A 433 -13.30 -10.46 0.65
C PRO A 433 -13.34 -10.41 -0.89
N GLY A 434 -14.28 -11.10 -1.54
CA GLY A 434 -14.43 -11.07 -3.00
C GLY A 434 -13.49 -12.00 -3.79
N TYR A 435 -12.71 -12.85 -3.11
CA TYR A 435 -11.89 -13.88 -3.73
C TYR A 435 -12.57 -15.24 -3.74
N GLU A 436 -12.48 -15.94 -4.87
CA GLU A 436 -13.05 -17.27 -5.05
C GLU A 436 -12.31 -18.32 -4.20
N ILE A 437 -13.05 -19.35 -3.77
CA ILE A 437 -12.52 -20.51 -3.08
C ILE A 437 -12.01 -21.51 -4.11
N GLY A 438 -10.75 -21.92 -3.98
CA GLY A 438 -10.09 -22.79 -4.96
C GLY A 438 -9.88 -24.22 -4.48
N LEU A 439 -10.23 -25.18 -5.32
CA LEU A 439 -9.79 -26.57 -5.19
C LEU A 439 -8.46 -26.72 -5.92
N GLN A 440 -7.35 -26.73 -5.17
CA GLN A 440 -6.00 -26.77 -5.70
C GLN A 440 -5.69 -28.11 -6.37
N THR A 441 -6.23 -29.21 -5.85
CA THR A 441 -5.96 -30.56 -6.37
C THR A 441 -6.62 -30.79 -7.73
N LEU A 442 -7.70 -30.06 -8.03
CA LEU A 442 -8.45 -30.13 -9.29
C LEU A 442 -8.17 -28.93 -10.22
N GLY A 443 -7.79 -27.78 -9.67
CA GLY A 443 -7.56 -26.52 -10.39
C GLY A 443 -8.84 -25.86 -10.89
N LEU A 444 -9.84 -25.77 -10.02
CA LEU A 444 -11.10 -25.06 -10.27
C LEU A 444 -11.46 -24.16 -9.07
N THR A 445 -12.42 -23.27 -9.26
CA THR A 445 -12.92 -22.40 -8.19
C THR A 445 -14.44 -22.37 -8.11
N PHE A 446 -14.93 -21.95 -6.94
CA PHE A 446 -16.33 -21.67 -6.67
C PHE A 446 -16.42 -20.55 -5.61
N ASP A 447 -17.64 -20.15 -5.27
CA ASP A 447 -17.93 -19.26 -4.15
C ASP A 447 -19.07 -19.85 -3.30
N LEU A 448 -19.35 -19.24 -2.16
CA LEU A 448 -20.48 -19.61 -1.30
C LEU A 448 -21.65 -18.67 -1.57
N THR A 449 -22.83 -19.25 -1.81
CA THR A 449 -24.05 -18.45 -1.96
C THR A 449 -24.57 -18.00 -0.59
N THR A 450 -25.62 -17.18 -0.58
CA THR A 450 -26.33 -16.78 0.65
C THR A 450 -27.36 -17.82 1.11
N THR A 451 -27.54 -18.92 0.38
CA THR A 451 -28.52 -19.97 0.71
C THR A 451 -27.89 -21.05 1.56
N ILE A 452 -28.54 -21.40 2.67
CA ILE A 452 -28.09 -22.48 3.55
C ILE A 452 -28.35 -23.83 2.86
N ALA A 453 -27.31 -24.61 2.62
CA ALA A 453 -27.42 -25.96 2.08
C ALA A 453 -27.79 -26.98 3.16
N GLU A 454 -27.16 -26.88 4.33
CA GLU A 454 -27.34 -27.80 5.45
C GLU A 454 -27.11 -27.06 6.78
N VAL A 455 -27.75 -27.56 7.85
CA VAL A 455 -27.49 -27.12 9.22
C VAL A 455 -27.08 -28.33 10.05
N LEU A 456 -25.88 -28.27 10.64
CA LEU A 456 -25.34 -29.37 11.43
C LEU A 456 -26.19 -29.63 12.68
N PRO A 457 -26.51 -30.89 13.02
CA PRO A 457 -27.23 -31.23 14.24
C PRO A 457 -26.53 -30.72 15.51
N GLU A 458 -27.30 -30.39 16.54
CA GLU A 458 -26.81 -29.90 17.85
C GLU A 458 -26.00 -28.57 17.84
N SER A 459 -25.81 -27.98 16.66
CA SER A 459 -25.10 -26.72 16.47
C SER A 459 -25.88 -25.51 17.00
N SER A 460 -25.20 -24.37 17.11
CA SER A 460 -25.83 -23.10 17.47
C SER A 460 -26.87 -22.69 16.42
N ALA A 461 -26.56 -22.89 15.13
CA ALA A 461 -27.48 -22.65 14.03
C ALA A 461 -28.77 -23.51 14.11
N ALA A 462 -28.64 -24.80 14.46
CA ALA A 462 -29.81 -25.67 14.64
C ALA A 462 -30.68 -25.22 15.81
N LYS A 463 -30.07 -24.87 16.95
CA LYS A 463 -30.78 -24.34 18.14
C LYS A 463 -31.48 -23.01 17.87
N ALA A 464 -30.92 -22.23 16.96
CA ALA A 464 -31.49 -20.96 16.51
C ALA A 464 -32.58 -21.14 15.44
N GLY A 465 -32.95 -22.38 15.11
CA GLY A 465 -34.07 -22.71 14.22
C GLY A 465 -33.78 -22.51 12.73
N LEU A 466 -32.51 -22.38 12.34
CA LEU A 466 -32.10 -22.26 10.93
C LEU A 466 -32.25 -23.62 10.22
N ALA A 467 -32.60 -23.58 8.94
CA ALA A 467 -32.83 -24.79 8.13
C ALA A 467 -32.31 -24.64 6.69
N ALA A 468 -32.15 -25.77 6.01
CA ALA A 468 -31.75 -25.80 4.61
C ALA A 468 -32.76 -25.05 3.71
N GLY A 469 -32.24 -24.20 2.84
CA GLY A 469 -32.96 -23.31 1.93
C GLY A 469 -33.34 -21.95 2.51
N ASP A 470 -33.02 -21.68 3.78
CA ASP A 470 -33.08 -20.32 4.34
C ASP A 470 -32.02 -19.43 3.66
N GLU A 471 -32.36 -18.15 3.43
CA GLU A 471 -31.51 -17.18 2.74
C GLU A 471 -30.96 -16.14 3.73
N ILE A 472 -29.64 -15.99 3.80
CA ILE A 472 -28.97 -15.03 4.68
C ILE A 472 -28.88 -13.68 3.97
N LEU A 473 -29.51 -12.66 4.55
CA LEU A 473 -29.59 -11.32 3.97
C LEU A 473 -28.54 -10.37 4.53
N ILE A 474 -28.22 -10.50 5.82
CA ILE A 474 -27.29 -9.63 6.55
C ILE A 474 -26.52 -10.49 7.54
N VAL A 475 -25.22 -10.24 7.66
CA VAL A 475 -24.36 -10.79 8.73
C VAL A 475 -23.99 -9.66 9.71
N GLY A 476 -23.40 -9.98 10.85
CA GLY A 476 -22.97 -9.03 11.85
C GLY A 476 -22.29 -9.77 12.98
N PHE A 477 -21.50 -9.05 13.78
CA PHE A 477 -20.86 -9.63 14.95
C PHE A 477 -21.12 -8.76 16.17
N GLN A 478 -21.38 -9.40 17.30
CA GLN A 478 -21.67 -8.73 18.56
C GLN A 478 -20.96 -9.44 19.71
N GLY A 479 -20.08 -8.72 20.41
CA GLY A 479 -19.48 -9.20 21.66
C GLY A 479 -20.53 -9.24 22.77
N THR A 480 -20.70 -10.40 23.41
CA THR A 480 -21.71 -10.61 24.46
C THR A 480 -21.19 -10.28 25.86
N THR A 481 -19.87 -10.22 26.05
CA THR A 481 -19.19 -9.85 27.29
C THR A 481 -18.37 -8.57 27.11
N ASP A 482 -18.02 -7.88 28.20
CA ASP A 482 -17.20 -6.66 28.10
C ASP A 482 -15.77 -6.97 27.61
N ALA A 483 -15.21 -8.12 27.98
CA ALA A 483 -13.94 -8.60 27.44
C ALA A 483 -14.03 -8.87 25.92
N ALA A 484 -15.13 -9.45 25.45
CA ALA A 484 -15.35 -9.64 24.01
C ALA A 484 -15.46 -8.32 23.28
N LYS A 485 -16.16 -7.32 23.85
CA LYS A 485 -16.25 -5.98 23.27
C LYS A 485 -14.88 -5.31 23.20
N GLU A 486 -14.10 -5.36 24.27
CA GLU A 486 -12.75 -4.77 24.29
C GLU A 486 -11.83 -5.38 23.21
N VAL A 487 -11.77 -6.72 23.14
CA VAL A 487 -10.97 -7.41 22.11
C VAL A 487 -11.50 -7.13 20.71
N ASN A 488 -12.82 -7.13 20.52
CA ASN A 488 -13.42 -6.87 19.22
C ASN A 488 -13.21 -5.42 18.78
N ASP A 489 -13.29 -4.44 19.68
CA ASP A 489 -13.03 -3.03 19.39
C ASP A 489 -11.55 -2.82 19.02
N GLU A 490 -10.60 -3.46 19.72
CA GLU A 490 -9.18 -3.45 19.37
C GLU A 490 -8.94 -4.05 17.97
N MET A 491 -9.65 -5.14 17.65
CA MET A 491 -9.60 -5.83 16.35
C MET A 491 -10.51 -5.17 15.29
N LYS A 492 -11.22 -4.09 15.64
CA LYS A 492 -12.22 -3.39 14.82
C LYS A 492 -13.38 -4.26 14.31
N ILE A 493 -13.67 -5.36 14.99
CA ILE A 493 -14.75 -6.28 14.70
C ILE A 493 -16.08 -5.64 15.11
N GLY A 494 -16.93 -5.32 14.13
CA GLY A 494 -18.26 -4.73 14.34
C GLY A 494 -18.34 -3.20 14.13
N ALA A 495 -17.23 -2.51 13.90
CA ALA A 495 -17.17 -1.04 13.78
C ALA A 495 -17.75 -0.49 12.45
N LYS A 496 -17.96 -1.33 11.43
CA LYS A 496 -18.63 -1.03 10.13
C LYS A 496 -18.72 -2.26 9.20
N ASP A 497 -17.88 -3.26 9.40
CA ASP A 497 -17.42 -4.12 8.29
C ASP A 497 -18.28 -5.35 7.96
N VAL A 498 -19.35 -5.65 8.72
CA VAL A 498 -20.03 -6.95 8.53
C VAL A 498 -21.54 -6.88 8.37
N LYS A 499 -22.19 -5.71 8.27
CA LYS A 499 -23.59 -5.66 7.78
C LYS A 499 -23.60 -5.85 6.27
N VAL A 500 -23.26 -7.05 5.82
CA VAL A 500 -23.09 -7.34 4.41
C VAL A 500 -24.43 -7.75 3.82
N LYS A 501 -24.94 -6.97 2.87
CA LYS A 501 -26.23 -7.26 2.22
C LYS A 501 -26.05 -8.34 1.15
N THR A 502 -27.14 -9.04 0.82
CA THR A 502 -27.23 -10.23 -0.06
C THR A 502 -26.25 -10.32 -1.23
N ASP A 503 -26.04 -9.23 -1.97
CA ASP A 503 -25.27 -9.25 -3.22
C ASP A 503 -23.76 -9.01 -2.98
N GLU A 504 -23.37 -8.87 -1.71
CA GLU A 504 -22.08 -8.35 -1.26
C GLU A 504 -21.44 -9.25 -0.18
N ILE A 505 -22.11 -10.32 0.30
CA ILE A 505 -21.62 -11.14 1.44
C ILE A 505 -20.32 -11.85 1.07
N ALA A 506 -19.21 -11.24 1.48
CA ALA A 506 -17.88 -11.83 1.42
C ALA A 506 -17.72 -12.89 2.53
N TRP A 507 -18.17 -14.11 2.26
CA TRP A 507 -18.08 -15.23 3.19
C TRP A 507 -16.66 -15.44 3.73
N GLN A 508 -15.65 -15.22 2.90
CA GLN A 508 -14.24 -15.23 3.24
C GLN A 508 -13.94 -14.30 4.43
N ALA A 509 -14.47 -13.07 4.39
CA ALA A 509 -14.31 -12.08 5.44
C ALA A 509 -15.09 -12.44 6.71
N VAL A 510 -16.31 -12.97 6.54
CA VAL A 510 -17.15 -13.47 7.64
C VAL A 510 -16.42 -14.60 8.37
N GLN A 511 -15.90 -15.58 7.63
CA GLN A 511 -15.17 -16.71 8.18
C GLN A 511 -13.88 -16.26 8.85
N TRP A 512 -13.08 -15.39 8.22
CA TRP A 512 -11.88 -14.83 8.84
C TRP A 512 -12.22 -14.13 10.18
N THR A 513 -13.26 -13.30 10.19
CA THR A 513 -13.72 -12.61 11.40
C THR A 513 -14.12 -13.61 12.49
N LEU A 514 -14.85 -14.67 12.13
CA LEU A 514 -15.25 -15.73 13.05
C LEU A 514 -14.04 -16.43 13.72
N GLN A 515 -12.94 -16.57 12.98
CA GLN A 515 -11.74 -17.22 13.51
C GLN A 515 -10.91 -16.33 14.45
N VAL A 516 -10.94 -15.01 14.29
CA VAL A 516 -10.13 -14.06 15.09
C VAL A 516 -10.92 -13.31 16.17
N ALA A 517 -12.25 -13.28 16.10
CA ALA A 517 -13.09 -12.65 17.11
C ALA A 517 -12.94 -13.33 18.48
N HIS A 518 -13.27 -12.63 19.56
CA HIS A 518 -13.32 -13.27 20.89
C HIS A 518 -14.31 -14.46 20.90
N PRO A 519 -14.06 -15.55 21.65
CA PRO A 519 -14.98 -16.70 21.77
C PRO A 519 -16.43 -16.34 22.11
N ASP A 520 -16.64 -15.35 22.98
CA ASP A 520 -17.95 -14.86 23.39
C ASP A 520 -18.59 -13.85 22.40
N THR A 521 -18.23 -13.95 21.12
CA THR A 521 -18.81 -13.13 20.05
C THR A 521 -19.87 -13.95 19.31
N GLU A 522 -21.08 -13.39 19.21
CA GLU A 522 -22.16 -13.98 18.42
C GLU A 522 -22.18 -13.40 17.00
N MET A 523 -22.48 -14.25 16.02
CA MET A 523 -22.80 -13.86 14.66
C MET A 523 -24.30 -13.57 14.57
N VAL A 524 -24.65 -12.32 14.29
CA VAL A 524 -26.04 -11.84 14.20
C VAL A 524 -26.44 -11.83 12.73
N LEU A 525 -27.45 -12.62 12.39
CA LEU A 525 -27.92 -12.84 11.04
C LEU A 525 -29.31 -12.23 10.85
N THR A 526 -29.56 -11.60 9.70
CA THR A 526 -30.92 -11.40 9.21
C THR A 526 -31.20 -12.48 8.17
N VAL A 527 -32.15 -13.36 8.45
CA VAL A 527 -32.44 -14.56 7.65
C VAL A 527 -33.86 -14.49 7.12
N LYS A 528 -34.03 -14.78 5.84
CA LYS A 528 -35.34 -14.97 5.21
C LYS A 528 -35.64 -16.45 5.17
N LYS A 529 -36.64 -16.85 5.96
CA LYS A 529 -37.09 -18.24 6.02
C LYS A 529 -37.68 -18.70 4.69
N LYS A 530 -37.32 -19.92 4.27
CA LYS A 530 -37.87 -20.53 3.05
C LYS A 530 -39.40 -20.59 3.06
N ASP A 531 -39.99 -20.92 4.21
CA ASP A 531 -41.43 -21.21 4.33
C ASP A 531 -42.30 -19.97 4.54
N SER A 532 -41.81 -18.95 5.28
CA SER A 532 -42.58 -17.74 5.57
C SER A 532 -42.23 -16.55 4.66
N GLY A 533 -41.02 -16.53 4.08
CA GLY A 533 -40.50 -15.42 3.29
C GLY A 533 -40.23 -14.13 4.06
N THR A 534 -40.45 -14.09 5.39
CA THR A 534 -40.25 -12.91 6.23
C THR A 534 -38.83 -12.89 6.80
N PRO A 535 -38.09 -11.77 6.72
CA PRO A 535 -36.81 -11.62 7.40
C PRO A 535 -36.96 -11.63 8.92
N GLU A 536 -36.10 -12.39 9.61
CA GLU A 536 -35.98 -12.41 11.06
C GLU A 536 -34.52 -12.32 11.50
N ASN A 537 -34.27 -11.76 12.68
CA ASN A 537 -32.92 -11.69 13.24
C ASN A 537 -32.65 -12.89 14.14
N VAL A 538 -31.52 -13.56 13.91
CA VAL A 538 -31.11 -14.77 14.60
C VAL A 538 -29.66 -14.61 15.03
N SER A 539 -29.34 -14.93 16.28
CA SER A 539 -27.96 -14.99 16.77
C SER A 539 -27.47 -16.42 16.79
N VAL A 540 -26.25 -16.65 16.31
CA VAL A 540 -25.55 -17.93 16.41
C VAL A 540 -24.16 -17.72 16.99
N SER A 541 -23.78 -18.59 17.90
CA SER A 541 -22.43 -18.65 18.48
C SER A 541 -21.54 -19.65 17.73
N SER A 542 -20.24 -19.40 17.71
CA SER A 542 -19.27 -20.35 17.16
C SER A 542 -18.83 -21.37 18.22
N ALA A 543 -18.46 -22.57 17.80
CA ALA A 543 -17.76 -23.55 18.60
C ALA A 543 -16.54 -24.10 17.83
N PRO A 544 -15.52 -24.62 18.53
CA PRO A 544 -14.45 -25.39 17.89
C PRO A 544 -15.02 -26.61 17.14
N SER A 545 -14.67 -26.74 15.87
CA SER A 545 -14.98 -27.89 15.04
C SER A 545 -14.30 -29.14 15.57
N LYS A 546 -14.96 -30.27 15.40
CA LYS A 546 -14.41 -31.58 15.78
C LYS A 546 -13.59 -32.23 14.68
N THR A 547 -13.78 -31.78 13.44
CA THR A 547 -13.26 -32.42 12.23
C THR A 547 -12.35 -31.50 11.43
N ASP A 548 -12.61 -30.19 11.45
CA ASP A 548 -11.88 -29.23 10.63
C ASP A 548 -10.88 -28.41 11.43
N MET A 549 -9.73 -28.12 10.81
CA MET A 549 -8.59 -27.41 11.42
C MET A 549 -8.13 -26.27 10.50
N LEU A 550 -7.67 -25.17 11.09
CA LEU A 550 -7.19 -24.00 10.36
C LEU A 550 -5.78 -24.19 9.78
N GLN A 551 -5.69 -24.51 8.49
CA GLN A 551 -4.43 -24.81 7.81
C GLN A 551 -3.32 -23.75 7.96
N SER A 552 -3.66 -22.46 7.99
CA SER A 552 -2.67 -21.35 8.06
C SER A 552 -1.84 -21.33 9.35
N ARG A 553 -2.44 -21.77 10.46
CA ARG A 553 -1.90 -21.63 11.83
C ARG A 553 -1.39 -20.21 12.13
N TYR A 554 -1.87 -19.19 11.40
CA TYR A 554 -1.48 -17.78 11.52
C TYR A 554 0.03 -17.49 11.50
N LEU A 555 0.84 -18.39 10.93
CA LEU A 555 2.27 -18.17 10.78
C LEU A 555 2.50 -17.18 9.63
N ARG A 556 3.35 -16.17 9.85
CA ARG A 556 3.64 -15.11 8.87
C ARG A 556 5.13 -14.97 8.69
N PHE A 557 5.54 -14.50 7.51
CA PHE A 557 6.93 -14.39 7.12
C PHE A 557 7.23 -13.03 6.47
N ASP A 558 8.49 -12.61 6.56
CA ASP A 558 8.95 -11.37 5.92
C ASP A 558 8.98 -11.53 4.40
N VAL A 559 8.70 -10.45 3.68
CA VAL A 559 8.83 -10.42 2.22
C VAL A 559 10.30 -10.49 1.82
N GLU A 560 10.60 -11.22 0.75
CA GLU A 560 11.94 -11.28 0.16
C GLU A 560 12.32 -9.91 -0.41
N GLU A 561 13.42 -9.33 0.09
CA GLU A 561 14.01 -8.12 -0.47
C GLU A 561 15.38 -8.42 -1.07
N LYS A 562 15.66 -7.83 -2.24
CA LYS A 562 16.99 -7.81 -2.84
C LYS A 562 17.56 -6.40 -2.77
N ILE A 563 18.88 -6.30 -2.72
CA ILE A 563 19.56 -5.01 -2.74
C ILE A 563 20.03 -4.71 -4.16
N GLN A 564 19.64 -3.55 -4.68
CA GLN A 564 20.14 -3.02 -5.94
C GLN A 564 21.26 -2.02 -5.68
N TYR A 565 22.45 -2.34 -6.21
CA TYR A 565 23.60 -1.44 -6.24
C TYR A 565 23.80 -0.87 -7.64
N ALA A 566 24.22 0.38 -7.72
CA ALA A 566 24.77 0.95 -8.94
C ALA A 566 26.14 0.33 -9.24
N SER A 567 26.37 -0.05 -10.49
CA SER A 567 27.66 -0.60 -10.95
C SER A 567 28.77 0.45 -11.07
N GLY A 568 28.41 1.74 -11.09
CA GLY A 568 29.32 2.88 -11.14
C GLY A 568 28.56 4.21 -11.24
N LEU A 569 29.29 5.33 -11.37
CA LEU A 569 28.69 6.67 -11.36
C LEU A 569 27.68 6.90 -12.49
N GLY A 570 27.97 6.44 -13.71
CA GLY A 570 27.06 6.59 -14.84
C GLY A 570 25.76 5.82 -14.66
N ASP A 571 25.84 4.60 -14.12
CA ASP A 571 24.69 3.77 -13.78
C ASP A 571 23.89 4.37 -12.61
N ALA A 572 24.57 4.90 -11.59
CA ALA A 572 23.92 5.59 -10.47
C ALA A 572 23.10 6.80 -10.95
N LEU A 573 23.66 7.62 -11.84
CA LEU A 573 22.94 8.75 -12.44
C LEU A 573 21.78 8.29 -13.31
N TYR A 574 21.95 7.23 -14.11
CA TYR A 574 20.87 6.65 -14.91
C TYR A 574 19.72 6.17 -14.03
N LEU A 575 20.01 5.41 -12.97
CA LEU A 575 19.03 4.95 -11.99
C LEU A 575 18.37 6.14 -11.28
N GLY A 576 19.11 7.21 -10.98
CA GLY A 576 18.56 8.44 -10.42
C GLY A 576 17.58 9.16 -11.35
N VAL A 577 17.93 9.30 -12.63
CA VAL A 577 17.04 9.87 -13.65
C VAL A 577 15.77 9.03 -13.80
N ARG A 578 15.93 7.70 -13.82
CA ARG A 578 14.80 6.76 -13.86
C ARG A 578 13.88 6.95 -12.64
N GLU A 579 14.45 6.99 -11.43
CA GLU A 579 13.70 7.11 -10.18
C GLU A 579 12.88 8.41 -10.14
N VAL A 580 13.49 9.53 -10.55
CA VAL A 580 12.79 10.82 -10.68
C VAL A 580 11.68 10.76 -11.72
N GLY A 581 11.96 10.23 -12.91
CA GLY A 581 10.97 10.13 -13.99
C GLY A 581 9.76 9.27 -13.61
N GLU A 582 9.99 8.14 -12.95
CA GLU A 582 8.93 7.30 -12.41
C GLU A 582 8.14 8.01 -11.30
N GLY A 583 8.82 8.71 -10.39
CA GLY A 583 8.18 9.51 -9.34
C GLY A 583 7.27 10.60 -9.93
N MET A 584 7.73 11.32 -10.96
CA MET A 584 6.92 12.31 -11.68
C MET A 584 5.69 11.66 -12.33
N ASN A 585 5.88 10.54 -13.04
CA ASN A 585 4.79 9.82 -13.68
C ASN A 585 3.75 9.36 -12.66
N GLN A 586 4.18 8.84 -11.51
CA GLN A 586 3.29 8.43 -10.43
C GLN A 586 2.42 9.59 -9.93
N VAL A 587 3.00 10.78 -9.75
CA VAL A 587 2.28 11.98 -9.31
C VAL A 587 1.26 12.43 -10.35
N ILE A 588 1.66 12.51 -11.63
CA ILE A 588 0.77 12.87 -12.74
C ILE A 588 -0.43 11.91 -12.82
N VAL A 589 -0.17 10.63 -12.65
CA VAL A 589 -1.17 9.57 -12.65
C VAL A 589 -2.18 9.76 -11.51
N VAL A 590 -1.69 9.97 -10.29
CA VAL A 590 -2.55 10.20 -9.12
C VAL A 590 -3.41 11.45 -9.34
N LEU A 591 -2.82 12.56 -9.79
CA LEU A 591 -3.55 13.78 -10.12
C LEU A 591 -4.65 13.51 -11.16
N ARG A 592 -4.32 12.82 -12.26
CA ARG A 592 -5.28 12.49 -13.31
C ARG A 592 -6.46 11.66 -12.79
N LYS A 593 -6.19 10.66 -11.95
CA LYS A 593 -7.24 9.80 -11.37
C LYS A 593 -8.13 10.53 -10.36
N ILE A 594 -7.56 11.47 -9.60
CA ILE A 594 -8.35 12.36 -8.74
C ILE A 594 -9.28 13.24 -9.58
N PHE A 595 -8.77 13.84 -10.66
CA PHE A 595 -9.57 14.67 -11.55
C PHE A 595 -10.61 13.88 -12.35
N SER A 596 -10.36 12.61 -12.70
CA SER A 596 -11.35 11.75 -13.38
C SER A 596 -12.39 11.14 -12.44
N GLY A 597 -12.24 11.30 -11.12
CA GLY A 597 -13.13 10.69 -10.11
C GLY A 597 -12.87 9.20 -9.87
N GLU A 598 -11.82 8.64 -10.48
CA GLU A 598 -11.39 7.25 -10.29
C GLU A 598 -10.68 7.01 -8.96
N MET A 599 -10.32 8.07 -8.21
CA MET A 599 -9.63 7.97 -6.92
C MET A 599 -10.25 8.90 -5.88
N GLN A 600 -10.58 8.37 -4.71
CA GLN A 600 -11.05 9.14 -3.57
C GLN A 600 -9.92 9.97 -2.92
N ILE A 601 -10.25 11.20 -2.48
CA ILE A 601 -9.31 12.15 -1.86
C ILE A 601 -8.85 11.68 -0.47
N SER A 602 -9.59 10.78 0.18
CA SER A 602 -9.27 10.19 1.50
C SER A 602 -7.91 9.49 1.56
N GLY A 603 -7.37 9.07 0.41
CA GLY A 603 -6.05 8.46 0.29
C GLY A 603 -4.88 9.45 0.30
N LEU A 604 -5.13 10.77 0.21
CA LEU A 604 -4.07 11.76 0.27
C LEU A 604 -3.49 11.89 1.69
N GLY A 605 -2.19 12.16 1.77
CA GLY A 605 -1.47 12.45 3.02
C GLY A 605 -1.14 13.92 3.13
N GLY A 606 -1.41 14.52 4.28
CA GLY A 606 -0.94 15.86 4.61
C GLY A 606 0.50 15.85 5.15
N PRO A 607 0.98 17.00 5.67
CA PRO A 607 2.34 17.12 6.22
C PRO A 607 2.65 16.13 7.35
N GLY A 608 1.66 15.75 8.16
CA GLY A 608 1.83 14.76 9.23
C GLY A 608 2.07 13.37 8.67
N THR A 609 1.29 12.97 7.66
CA THR A 609 1.52 11.69 6.96
C THR A 609 2.87 11.66 6.25
N ILE A 610 3.29 12.75 5.60
CA ILE A 610 4.60 12.85 4.95
C ILE A 610 5.73 12.65 5.96
N LEU A 611 5.65 13.30 7.12
CA LEU A 611 6.66 13.18 8.18
C LEU A 611 6.68 11.78 8.80
N TYR A 612 5.51 11.16 8.99
CA TYR A 612 5.39 9.78 9.45
C TYR A 612 6.08 8.80 8.49
N VAL A 613 5.81 8.91 7.18
CA VAL A 613 6.45 8.07 6.17
C VAL A 613 7.95 8.35 6.08
N ALA A 614 8.38 9.61 6.13
CA ALA A 614 9.80 9.97 6.16
C ALA A 614 10.53 9.32 7.34
N THR A 615 9.92 9.33 8.52
CA THR A 615 10.45 8.70 9.74
C THR A 615 10.52 7.18 9.59
N ALA A 616 9.48 6.57 9.03
CA ALA A 616 9.43 5.13 8.78
C ALA A 616 10.47 4.66 7.75
N GLU A 617 10.71 5.43 6.69
CA GLU A 617 11.76 5.13 5.71
C GLU A 617 13.16 5.36 6.30
N SER A 618 13.32 6.36 7.17
CA SER A 618 14.59 6.62 7.86
C SER A 618 14.98 5.50 8.82
N SER A 619 14.01 4.90 9.51
CA SER A 619 14.28 3.76 10.40
C SER A 619 14.69 2.49 9.65
N ARG A 620 14.38 2.40 8.35
CA ARG A 620 14.81 1.33 7.43
C ARG A 620 16.19 1.58 6.81
N GLY A 621 16.74 2.78 6.96
CA GLY A 621 18.09 3.12 6.52
C GLY A 621 18.16 4.36 5.63
N VAL A 622 19.37 4.91 5.52
CA VAL A 622 19.61 6.17 4.80
C VAL A 622 19.34 6.06 3.30
N SER A 623 19.58 4.90 2.67
CA SER A 623 19.29 4.71 1.24
C SER A 623 17.79 4.78 0.94
N ARG A 624 16.94 4.18 1.79
CA ARG A 624 15.46 4.28 1.71
C ARG A 624 15.00 5.73 1.90
N LEU A 625 15.55 6.44 2.89
CA LEU A 625 15.27 7.86 3.09
C LEU A 625 15.61 8.70 1.84
N LEU A 626 16.77 8.49 1.22
CA LEU A 626 17.17 9.23 0.01
C LEU A 626 16.26 8.94 -1.20
N ILE A 627 15.79 7.69 -1.36
CA ILE A 627 14.78 7.35 -2.37
C ILE A 627 13.44 8.04 -2.08
N PHE A 628 13.04 8.08 -0.81
CA PHE A 628 11.85 8.83 -0.41
C PHE A 628 12.00 10.33 -0.69
N LEU A 629 13.14 10.94 -0.37
CA LEU A 629 13.41 12.35 -0.71
C LEU A 629 13.42 12.59 -2.23
N THR A 630 13.90 11.63 -3.02
CA THR A 630 13.81 11.67 -4.49
C THR A 630 12.36 11.75 -4.95
N LEU A 631 11.47 10.94 -4.37
CA LEU A 631 10.03 10.98 -4.66
C LEU A 631 9.42 12.33 -4.27
N ILE A 632 9.75 12.88 -3.10
CA ILE A 632 9.28 14.20 -2.68
C ILE A 632 9.79 15.31 -3.60
N SER A 633 11.06 15.27 -4.01
CA SER A 633 11.64 16.20 -4.99
C SER A 633 10.91 16.14 -6.34
N ALA A 634 10.60 14.94 -6.84
CA ALA A 634 9.83 14.75 -8.06
C ALA A 634 8.39 15.26 -7.93
N ASN A 635 7.75 15.02 -6.78
CA ASN A 635 6.39 15.47 -6.49
C ASN A 635 6.30 17.00 -6.42
N LEU A 636 7.19 17.65 -5.66
CA LEU A 636 7.26 19.10 -5.59
C LEU A 636 7.52 19.72 -6.96
N ALA A 637 8.36 19.10 -7.80
CA ALA A 637 8.59 19.57 -9.15
C ALA A 637 7.31 19.54 -10.01
N VAL A 638 6.53 18.45 -9.95
CA VAL A 638 5.27 18.34 -10.71
C VAL A 638 4.21 19.32 -10.16
N VAL A 639 4.02 19.34 -8.84
CA VAL A 639 3.00 20.18 -8.19
C VAL A 639 3.32 21.66 -8.36
N ASN A 640 4.56 22.09 -8.12
CA ASN A 640 4.92 23.50 -8.27
C ASN A 640 4.85 23.97 -9.72
N PHE A 641 4.97 23.06 -10.70
CA PHE A 641 4.81 23.40 -12.12
C PHE A 641 3.33 23.45 -12.58
N LEU A 642 2.37 23.09 -11.73
CA LEU A 642 0.95 23.26 -12.05
C LEU A 642 0.63 24.76 -12.28
N PRO A 643 -0.29 25.09 -13.20
CA PRO A 643 -0.67 26.47 -13.52
C PRO A 643 -1.60 27.07 -12.44
N ILE A 644 -1.17 27.00 -11.17
CA ILE A 644 -1.85 27.56 -10.01
C ILE A 644 -1.12 28.84 -9.64
N PRO A 645 -1.77 30.02 -9.66
CA PRO A 645 -1.15 31.34 -9.46
C PRO A 645 -0.24 31.53 -8.23
N VAL A 646 -0.39 30.72 -7.18
CA VAL A 646 0.43 30.78 -5.94
C VAL A 646 1.66 29.87 -6.01
N LEU A 647 1.76 29.04 -7.05
CA LEU A 647 2.89 28.16 -7.32
C LEU A 647 3.73 28.71 -8.47
N ASP A 648 4.97 28.24 -8.60
CA ASP A 648 5.91 28.63 -9.66
C ASP A 648 5.30 28.57 -11.07
N GLY A 649 4.52 27.52 -11.36
CA GLY A 649 3.85 27.30 -12.63
C GLY A 649 2.78 28.35 -12.94
N GLY A 650 2.16 28.94 -11.91
CA GLY A 650 1.26 30.08 -12.06
C GLY A 650 1.98 31.35 -12.50
N HIS A 651 3.12 31.67 -11.88
CA HIS A 651 3.94 32.79 -12.31
C HIS A 651 4.52 32.56 -13.72
N MET A 652 4.92 31.32 -14.03
CA MET A 652 5.34 30.92 -15.37
C MET A 652 4.24 31.16 -16.40
N MET A 653 2.98 30.84 -16.09
CA MET A 653 1.83 31.12 -16.96
C MET A 653 1.66 32.62 -17.23
N PHE A 654 1.82 33.48 -16.21
CA PHE A 654 1.74 34.93 -16.40
C PHE A 654 2.89 35.48 -17.26
N LEU A 655 4.10 34.97 -17.08
CA LEU A 655 5.25 35.35 -17.89
C LEU A 655 5.15 34.86 -19.33
N LEU A 656 4.61 33.65 -19.56
CA LEU A 656 4.31 33.15 -20.90
C LEU A 656 3.28 34.04 -21.60
N TYR A 657 2.23 34.44 -20.90
CA TYR A 657 1.24 35.39 -21.41
C TYR A 657 1.89 36.72 -21.81
N GLU A 658 2.74 37.28 -20.94
CA GLU A 658 3.47 38.51 -21.20
C GLU A 658 4.41 38.38 -22.41
N GLY A 659 5.16 37.27 -22.50
CA GLY A 659 6.06 36.99 -23.61
C GLY A 659 5.34 36.90 -24.96
N ILE A 660 4.13 36.30 -24.99
CA ILE A 660 3.32 36.17 -26.21
C ILE A 660 2.65 37.50 -26.59
N ARG A 661 2.12 38.24 -25.60
CA ARG A 661 1.35 39.48 -25.84
C ARG A 661 2.22 40.74 -25.89
N GLY A 662 3.49 40.65 -25.48
CA GLY A 662 4.39 41.78 -25.31
C GLY A 662 3.96 42.77 -24.23
N LYS A 663 2.96 42.42 -23.41
CA LYS A 663 2.39 43.27 -22.35
C LYS A 663 2.05 42.44 -21.13
N ALA A 664 2.39 42.93 -19.95
CA ALA A 664 2.04 42.31 -18.69
C ALA A 664 0.51 42.18 -18.53
N MET A 665 0.08 41.14 -17.82
CA MET A 665 -1.33 40.94 -17.51
C MET A 665 -1.84 42.06 -16.60
N ASN A 666 -3.11 42.43 -16.76
CA ASN A 666 -3.74 43.42 -15.90
C ASN A 666 -3.66 42.97 -14.43
N GLU A 667 -3.07 43.82 -13.59
CA GLU A 667 -2.83 43.61 -12.17
C GLU A 667 -4.08 43.16 -11.41
N LYS A 668 -5.25 43.73 -11.71
CA LYS A 668 -6.52 43.33 -11.10
C LYS A 668 -6.87 41.86 -11.36
N TRP A 669 -6.56 41.37 -12.55
CA TRP A 669 -6.78 39.96 -12.90
C TRP A 669 -5.73 39.05 -12.29
N MET A 670 -4.47 39.51 -12.22
CA MET A 670 -3.40 38.78 -11.54
C MET A 670 -3.75 38.54 -10.08
N ILE A 671 -4.09 39.61 -9.34
CA ILE A 671 -4.48 39.55 -7.92
C ILE A 671 -5.69 38.62 -7.71
N ARG A 672 -6.73 38.71 -8.56
CA ARG A 672 -7.91 37.83 -8.47
C ARG A 672 -7.55 36.36 -8.65
N LEU A 673 -6.72 36.06 -9.64
CA LEU A 673 -6.27 34.69 -9.92
C LEU A 673 -5.36 34.19 -8.78
N THR A 674 -4.49 35.04 -8.23
CA THR A 674 -3.66 34.72 -7.06
C THR A 674 -4.50 34.38 -5.84
N TYR A 675 -5.50 35.19 -5.49
CA TYR A 675 -6.41 34.87 -4.37
C TYR A 675 -7.23 33.61 -4.62
N LEU A 676 -7.67 33.35 -5.85
CA LEU A 676 -8.35 32.11 -6.20
C LEU A 676 -7.42 30.90 -6.02
N GLY A 677 -6.18 31.00 -6.50
CA GLY A 677 -5.14 29.99 -6.28
C GLY A 677 -4.88 29.74 -4.81
N LEU A 678 -4.75 30.81 -4.01
CA LEU A 678 -4.53 30.75 -2.58
C LEU A 678 -5.69 30.06 -1.87
N ALA A 679 -6.93 30.42 -2.20
CA ALA A 679 -8.12 29.78 -1.64
C ALA A 679 -8.17 28.29 -1.97
N MET A 680 -7.79 27.88 -3.18
CA MET A 680 -7.72 26.46 -3.56
C MET A 680 -6.66 25.70 -2.75
N VAL A 681 -5.45 26.24 -2.65
CA VAL A 681 -4.33 25.62 -1.90
C VAL A 681 -4.66 25.54 -0.40
N LEU A 682 -5.20 26.61 0.19
CA LEU A 682 -5.61 26.62 1.60
C LEU A 682 -6.73 25.61 1.86
N THR A 683 -7.71 25.52 0.97
CA THR A 683 -8.80 24.53 1.07
C THR A 683 -8.25 23.12 1.06
N LEU A 684 -7.38 22.80 0.08
CA LEU A 684 -6.71 21.51 0.00
C LEU A 684 -5.89 21.24 1.26
N MET A 685 -5.13 22.22 1.76
CA MET A 685 -4.32 22.09 2.97
C MET A 685 -5.17 21.78 4.20
N VAL A 686 -6.28 22.49 4.40
CA VAL A 686 -7.23 22.20 5.48
C VAL A 686 -7.83 20.80 5.33
N THR A 687 -8.19 20.39 4.12
CA THR A 687 -8.71 19.03 3.86
C THR A 687 -7.69 17.96 4.22
N VAL A 688 -6.44 18.05 3.76
CA VAL A 688 -5.42 17.02 4.04
C VAL A 688 -4.98 17.02 5.51
N ILE A 689 -4.96 18.18 6.18
CA ILE A 689 -4.73 18.26 7.63
C ILE A 689 -5.88 17.59 8.39
N PHE A 690 -7.12 17.83 8.00
CA PHE A 690 -8.27 17.14 8.59
C PHE A 690 -8.20 15.63 8.39
N LEU A 691 -7.82 15.17 7.19
CA LEU A 691 -7.58 13.75 6.92
C LEU A 691 -6.45 13.17 7.78
N ASP A 692 -5.35 13.90 7.96
CA ASP A 692 -4.26 13.50 8.86
C ASP A 692 -4.74 13.41 10.32
N ILE A 693 -5.48 14.41 10.82
CA ILE A 693 -6.04 14.39 12.17
C ILE A 693 -6.93 13.17 12.35
N ASN A 694 -7.83 12.90 11.41
CA ASN A 694 -8.71 11.74 11.49
C ASN A 694 -7.94 10.40 11.38
N ARG A 695 -6.80 10.39 10.67
CA ARG A 695 -5.95 9.20 10.52
C ARG A 695 -5.16 8.89 11.80
N PHE A 696 -4.63 9.91 12.48
CA PHE A 696 -3.82 9.75 13.69
C PHE A 696 -4.64 9.78 14.98
N PHE A 697 -5.78 10.45 14.96
CA PHE A 697 -6.72 10.59 16.07
C PHE A 697 -8.13 10.34 15.53
N PRO A 698 -8.50 9.07 15.26
CA PRO A 698 -9.85 8.75 14.84
C PRO A 698 -10.85 9.19 15.91
N TRP A 699 -11.79 10.06 15.55
CA TRP A 699 -12.92 10.44 16.42
C TRP A 699 -14.02 9.42 16.17
N GLY A 700 -13.98 8.30 16.88
CA GLY A 700 -14.95 7.22 16.74
C GLY A 700 -14.40 5.90 17.25
#